data_AF-A0A8T0A430-F1
#
_entry.id   AF-A0A8T0A430-F1
#
_cell.length_a   1.000
_cell.length_b   1.000
_cell.length_c   1.000
_cell.angle_alpha   90.00
_cell.angle_beta   90.00
_cell.angle_gamma   90.00
#
_symmetry.space_group_name_H-M   'P 1'
#
loop_
_entity.id
_entity.type
_entity.pdbx_description
1 polymer ?
#
loop_
_entity_poly.entity_id
_entity_poly.type
_entity_poly.pdbx_seq_one_letter_code
_entity_poly.pdbx_strand_id
1 'polypeptide(L)'
;MRHGEVTPGLTQTEYEVRRQSLASLIESRVPDSSHVLIVLSHPVRYMTNDIPYPFHQNQDFLYLTGVLEPDCALVMYGSPRPNRTLLFVPPRDPARELWDGPRSGRDGAAALTGIQTVHSIEELGAVLNKLKGSVVWYDGSKPVHPRLHQTHVVPVLEGQVSVRPLRSLTHSLRAIKSPAELQLMERAGDITSHAFRNTMAMCRGDVDEALIYAKFDFECRAHGANFLAYPPVVAGGNRANTLHYINNNQIVKDGEMVLLDGGCEYFGYVSDVTRTWPVSGRFSEAQRCVYEAVLEVQLACLELCVPGISLDHIYSSMLTLLSKQLLRLAVLPHDADHAHALRAARRYCPHHVGHYLGMDVHDTPDLSRSQPLQAGMVITIEPGLYFSEDDDACPQHFRGIGVRIEDDVVIREQDGPLILSTHTPKSVRGVESACAGSQGAKRRRNNKPPFCFVRPEERRRHERQTEESRLNPGHGAHRAPRINADAFSLTPGFFSSPDHSWIPSSFLLLHLSWFGPQNLCMHGRCGACRRTFLLRCSSLEICACAVGDATLHDSLCPITKTLKCTPGTRMFMELVVDPDGSSTLLRRCIDEARSEDVPDNFWNRTINRTDKLEISGAERHGELLQDCGRVEERRVRRIS
;
A
#
# COMPACT_ATOMS: atom_id res chain seq x y z
N MET A 1 -1.84 20.45 12.17
CA MET A 1 -2.26 21.34 11.06
C MET A 1 -2.23 22.77 11.57
N ARG A 2 -1.73 23.70 10.76
CA ARG A 2 -1.80 25.15 10.97
C ARG A 2 -3.22 25.64 10.62
N HIS A 3 -3.55 26.86 11.00
CA HIS A 3 -4.84 27.45 10.63
C HIS A 3 -5.00 27.54 9.11
N GLY A 4 -6.10 27.02 8.56
CA GLY A 4 -6.39 27.01 7.12
C GLY A 4 -5.77 25.84 6.33
N GLU A 5 -5.02 24.94 6.97
CA GLU A 5 -4.59 23.66 6.38
C GLU A 5 -5.74 22.63 6.39
N VAL A 6 -5.89 21.89 5.29
CA VAL A 6 -6.80 20.71 5.20
C VAL A 6 -6.03 19.43 5.52
N THR A 7 -4.79 19.35 5.01
CA THR A 7 -3.77 18.38 5.38
C THR A 7 -2.49 19.16 5.71
N PRO A 8 -1.55 18.61 6.50
CA PRO A 8 -0.35 19.36 6.91
C PRO A 8 0.44 19.91 5.71
N GLY A 9 0.73 21.20 5.72
CA GLY A 9 1.39 21.90 4.60
C GLY A 9 0.45 22.41 3.49
N LEU A 10 -0.74 21.81 3.29
CA LEU A 10 -1.63 22.15 2.17
C LEU A 10 -2.89 22.88 2.63
N THR A 11 -3.10 24.09 2.10
CA THR A 11 -4.19 24.99 2.51
C THR A 11 -5.50 24.73 1.76
N GLN A 12 -6.63 25.16 2.35
CA GLN A 12 -7.93 25.19 1.67
C GLN A 12 -7.86 25.91 0.31
N THR A 13 -7.10 27.01 0.26
CA THR A 13 -6.85 27.78 -0.97
C THR A 13 -6.12 26.96 -2.02
N GLU A 14 -5.13 26.16 -1.64
CA GLU A 14 -4.39 25.32 -2.59
C GLU A 14 -5.28 24.21 -3.19
N TYR A 15 -6.07 23.53 -2.36
CA TYR A 15 -7.07 22.57 -2.84
C TYR A 15 -8.12 23.21 -3.76
N GLU A 16 -8.53 24.46 -3.50
CA GLU A 16 -9.42 25.21 -4.39
C GLU A 16 -8.74 25.59 -5.71
N VAL A 17 -7.47 26.03 -5.70
CA VAL A 17 -6.70 26.31 -6.92
C VAL A 17 -6.56 25.05 -7.79
N ARG A 18 -6.33 23.87 -7.19
CA ARG A 18 -6.28 22.58 -7.92
C ARG A 18 -7.59 22.28 -8.64
N ARG A 19 -8.73 22.46 -7.96
CA ARG A 19 -10.08 22.33 -8.55
C ARG A 19 -10.31 23.34 -9.68
N GLN A 20 -9.99 24.62 -9.48
CA GLN A 20 -10.15 25.66 -10.50
C GLN A 20 -9.28 25.42 -11.74
N SER A 21 -8.07 24.91 -11.55
CA SER A 21 -7.16 24.52 -12.64
C SER A 21 -7.74 23.36 -13.44
N LEU A 22 -8.24 22.31 -12.77
CA LEU A 22 -8.90 21.18 -13.42
C LEU A 22 -10.16 21.60 -14.20
N ALA A 23 -10.97 22.48 -13.63
CA ALA A 23 -12.15 23.01 -14.29
C ALA A 23 -11.80 23.81 -15.56
N SER A 24 -10.72 24.59 -15.51
CA SER A 24 -10.21 25.35 -16.67
C SER A 24 -9.63 24.44 -17.75
N LEU A 25 -8.93 23.35 -17.37
CA LEU A 25 -8.51 22.31 -18.30
C LEU A 25 -9.70 21.64 -18.99
N ILE A 26 -10.75 21.28 -18.23
CA ILE A 26 -11.97 20.66 -18.79
C ILE A 26 -12.65 21.55 -19.85
N GLU A 27 -12.87 22.83 -19.54
CA GLU A 27 -13.44 23.81 -20.48
C GLU A 27 -12.60 23.92 -21.76
N SER A 28 -11.26 23.95 -21.64
CA SER A 28 -10.38 24.01 -22.82
C SER A 28 -10.44 22.78 -23.72
N ARG A 29 -10.87 21.61 -23.20
CA ARG A 29 -10.98 20.35 -23.94
C ARG A 29 -12.33 20.16 -24.63
N VAL A 30 -13.39 20.79 -24.12
CA VAL A 30 -14.73 20.78 -24.71
C VAL A 30 -15.42 22.13 -24.41
N PRO A 31 -15.18 23.16 -25.23
CA PRO A 31 -15.82 24.46 -25.03
C PRO A 31 -17.34 24.42 -25.10
N ASP A 32 -17.97 25.51 -24.63
CA ASP A 32 -19.39 25.83 -24.79
C ASP A 32 -20.38 24.72 -24.35
N SER A 33 -19.97 23.91 -23.37
CA SER A 33 -20.69 22.71 -22.95
C SER A 33 -21.04 22.72 -21.46
N SER A 34 -22.09 21.97 -21.09
CA SER A 34 -22.34 21.64 -19.68
C SER A 34 -21.46 20.47 -19.27
N HIS A 35 -20.83 20.57 -18.10
CA HIS A 35 -19.89 19.57 -17.59
C HIS A 35 -20.32 19.03 -16.23
N VAL A 36 -20.04 17.75 -16.01
CA VAL A 36 -20.08 17.08 -14.70
C VAL A 36 -18.81 16.28 -14.53
N LEU A 37 -18.07 16.57 -13.46
CA LEU A 37 -16.92 15.83 -12.98
C LEU A 37 -17.38 14.91 -11.84
N ILE A 38 -16.89 13.67 -11.80
CA ILE A 38 -17.11 12.75 -10.68
C ILE A 38 -15.76 12.17 -10.25
N VAL A 39 -15.40 12.30 -8.98
CA VAL A 39 -14.24 11.65 -8.36
C VAL A 39 -14.69 10.94 -7.10
N LEU A 40 -14.38 9.66 -6.96
CA LEU A 40 -14.80 8.84 -5.81
C LEU A 40 -13.60 8.59 -4.88
N SER A 41 -13.84 8.60 -3.57
CA SER A 41 -12.84 8.15 -2.59
C SER A 41 -12.58 6.65 -2.72
N HIS A 42 -11.57 6.12 -2.02
CA HIS A 42 -11.52 4.68 -1.78
C HIS A 42 -12.61 4.23 -0.77
N PRO A 43 -13.08 2.97 -0.86
CA PRO A 43 -13.73 2.27 0.24
C PRO A 43 -12.69 1.79 1.27
N VAL A 44 -13.16 1.42 2.47
CA VAL A 44 -12.34 0.61 3.40
C VAL A 44 -12.04 -0.74 2.77
N ARG A 45 -10.78 -1.20 2.87
CA ARG A 45 -10.35 -2.55 2.46
C ARG A 45 -10.08 -3.41 3.68
N TYR A 46 -10.39 -4.70 3.58
CA TYR A 46 -10.30 -5.65 4.68
C TYR A 46 -9.19 -6.68 4.42
N MET A 47 -8.39 -6.97 5.44
CA MET A 47 -7.34 -8.00 5.43
C MET A 47 -7.95 -9.40 5.58
N THR A 48 -8.96 -9.50 6.45
CA THR A 48 -9.87 -10.62 6.60
C THR A 48 -11.22 -10.07 7.06
N ASN A 49 -12.27 -10.90 7.04
CA ASN A 49 -13.70 -10.56 7.21
C ASN A 49 -14.00 -9.20 7.88
N ASP A 50 -13.60 -9.04 9.15
CA ASP A 50 -13.91 -7.86 9.96
C ASP A 50 -12.66 -7.05 10.39
N ILE A 51 -11.46 -7.37 9.89
CA ILE A 51 -10.21 -6.66 10.22
C ILE A 51 -9.81 -5.76 9.04
N PRO A 52 -9.96 -4.43 9.15
CA PRO A 52 -9.58 -3.50 8.10
C PRO A 52 -8.05 -3.37 7.96
N TYR A 53 -7.59 -3.08 6.75
CA TYR A 53 -6.28 -2.46 6.56
C TYR A 53 -6.33 -1.00 7.04
N PRO A 54 -5.19 -0.39 7.40
CA PRO A 54 -5.10 1.07 7.52
C PRO A 54 -5.65 1.74 6.26
N PHE A 55 -6.52 2.74 6.44
CA PHE A 55 -7.15 3.41 5.30
C PHE A 55 -6.15 4.24 4.51
N HIS A 56 -6.20 4.14 3.20
CA HIS A 56 -5.39 4.89 2.25
C HIS A 56 -6.27 5.39 1.10
N GLN A 57 -6.18 6.68 0.80
CA GLN A 57 -7.15 7.39 -0.03
C GLN A 57 -6.87 7.21 -1.53
N ASN A 58 -7.88 7.41 -2.38
CA ASN A 58 -7.64 7.58 -3.80
C ASN A 58 -6.87 8.89 -4.05
N GLN A 59 -5.70 8.86 -4.68
CA GLN A 59 -4.84 10.04 -4.76
C GLN A 59 -5.42 11.20 -5.60
N ASP A 60 -6.23 10.94 -6.63
CA ASP A 60 -6.91 12.02 -7.37
C ASP A 60 -7.99 12.70 -6.50
N PHE A 61 -8.76 11.91 -5.73
CA PHE A 61 -9.72 12.43 -4.75
C PHE A 61 -9.01 13.19 -3.63
N LEU A 62 -7.91 12.67 -3.09
CA LEU A 62 -7.11 13.33 -2.06
C LEU A 62 -6.52 14.65 -2.58
N TYR A 63 -5.93 14.64 -3.77
CA TYR A 63 -5.34 15.82 -4.42
C TYR A 63 -6.32 16.98 -4.59
N LEU A 64 -7.61 16.70 -4.83
CA LEU A 64 -8.65 17.70 -5.06
C LEU A 64 -9.43 18.11 -3.80
N THR A 65 -9.33 17.37 -2.69
CA THR A 65 -10.19 17.58 -1.51
C THR A 65 -9.47 17.67 -0.16
N GLY A 66 -8.33 17.00 0.00
CA GLY A 66 -7.69 16.79 1.32
C GLY A 66 -8.45 15.84 2.26
N VAL A 67 -9.53 15.19 1.80
CA VAL A 67 -10.39 14.35 2.66
C VAL A 67 -9.81 12.96 2.82
N LEU A 68 -9.57 12.56 4.07
CA LEU A 68 -9.03 11.26 4.47
C LEU A 68 -10.12 10.28 4.97
N GLU A 69 -11.38 10.52 4.63
CA GLU A 69 -12.50 9.62 4.95
C GLU A 69 -12.86 8.69 3.76
N PRO A 70 -13.28 7.45 4.02
CA PRO A 70 -13.81 6.55 3.00
C PRO A 70 -15.23 6.93 2.57
N ASP A 71 -15.74 6.24 1.56
CA ASP A 71 -17.15 6.32 1.13
C ASP A 71 -17.65 7.74 0.79
N CYS A 72 -16.77 8.58 0.25
CA CYS A 72 -17.03 9.96 -0.16
C CYS A 72 -17.03 10.12 -1.70
N ALA A 73 -17.59 11.23 -2.19
CA ALA A 73 -17.50 11.63 -3.60
C ALA A 73 -17.36 13.15 -3.75
N LEU A 74 -16.57 13.57 -4.74
CA LEU A 74 -16.44 14.95 -5.20
C LEU A 74 -17.19 15.05 -6.54
N VAL A 75 -18.08 16.03 -6.65
CA VAL A 75 -18.74 16.37 -7.91
C VAL A 75 -18.49 17.84 -8.21
N MET A 76 -18.01 18.15 -9.42
CA MET A 76 -17.93 19.53 -9.90
C MET A 76 -18.78 19.68 -11.15
N TYR A 77 -19.52 20.78 -11.28
CA TYR A 77 -20.46 20.95 -12.40
C TYR A 77 -20.65 22.41 -12.80
N GLY A 78 -21.13 22.64 -14.03
CA GLY A 78 -21.37 23.98 -14.56
C GLY A 78 -21.21 24.08 -16.07
N SER A 79 -21.47 25.27 -16.62
CA SER A 79 -21.37 25.63 -18.03
C SER A 79 -20.89 27.09 -18.14
N PRO A 80 -19.95 27.43 -19.05
CA PRO A 80 -19.16 26.52 -19.89
C PRO A 80 -18.05 25.79 -19.10
N ARG A 81 -17.91 26.05 -17.79
CA ARG A 81 -16.88 25.49 -16.90
C ARG A 81 -17.51 24.80 -15.68
N PRO A 82 -16.99 23.65 -15.20
CA PRO A 82 -17.48 23.00 -13.98
C PRO A 82 -16.95 23.72 -12.72
N ASN A 83 -17.46 24.92 -12.44
CA ASN A 83 -16.99 25.79 -11.37
C ASN A 83 -17.76 25.65 -10.04
N ARG A 84 -18.83 24.86 -9.98
CA ARG A 84 -19.58 24.60 -8.73
C ARG A 84 -19.13 23.27 -8.14
N THR A 85 -18.65 23.30 -6.91
CA THR A 85 -18.13 22.13 -6.19
C THR A 85 -19.13 21.62 -5.15
N LEU A 86 -19.36 20.31 -5.16
CA LEU A 86 -20.15 19.57 -4.17
C LEU A 86 -19.29 18.46 -3.58
N LEU A 87 -19.28 18.33 -2.26
CA LEU A 87 -18.69 17.19 -1.57
C LEU A 87 -19.82 16.31 -0.98
N PHE A 88 -19.66 15.00 -1.08
CA PHE A 88 -20.57 14.02 -0.52
C PHE A 88 -19.80 13.16 0.48
N VAL A 89 -20.30 13.09 1.72
CA VAL A 89 -19.67 12.36 2.82
C VAL A 89 -20.68 11.42 3.50
N PRO A 90 -20.25 10.32 4.13
CA PRO A 90 -21.13 9.51 4.95
C PRO A 90 -21.79 10.34 6.05
N PRO A 91 -23.06 10.06 6.42
CA PRO A 91 -23.66 10.64 7.61
C PRO A 91 -22.88 10.20 8.86
N ARG A 92 -22.94 11.04 9.90
CA ARG A 92 -22.51 10.67 11.24
C ARG A 92 -23.45 9.60 11.79
N ASP A 93 -22.86 8.56 12.35
CA ASP A 93 -23.58 7.41 12.90
C ASP A 93 -22.87 7.01 14.20
N PRO A 94 -23.41 7.35 15.39
CA PRO A 94 -22.77 7.04 16.67
C PRO A 94 -22.50 5.54 16.89
N ALA A 95 -23.28 4.65 16.26
CA ALA A 95 -23.07 3.22 16.37
C ALA A 95 -21.87 2.77 15.54
N ARG A 96 -21.64 3.36 14.36
CA ARG A 96 -20.41 3.13 13.55
C ARG A 96 -19.20 3.87 14.09
N GLU A 97 -19.35 5.10 14.58
CA GLU A 97 -18.25 5.90 15.13
C GLU A 97 -17.60 5.25 16.37
N LEU A 98 -18.35 4.40 17.09
CA LEU A 98 -17.81 3.55 18.17
C LEU A 98 -16.77 2.52 17.68
N TRP A 99 -16.88 2.04 16.45
CA TRP A 99 -15.98 1.03 15.86
C TRP A 99 -14.93 1.64 14.92
N ASP A 100 -15.37 2.55 14.05
CA ASP A 100 -14.55 3.12 12.97
C ASP A 100 -13.79 4.40 13.39
N GLY A 101 -14.17 5.02 14.51
CA GLY A 101 -13.77 6.38 14.88
C GLY A 101 -14.73 7.46 14.35
N PRO A 102 -14.56 8.73 14.77
CA PRO A 102 -15.46 9.83 14.43
C PRO A 102 -15.44 10.16 12.93
N ARG A 103 -16.59 10.59 12.40
CA ARG A 103 -16.73 11.10 11.02
C ARG A 103 -16.98 12.61 11.05
N SER A 104 -16.47 13.34 10.06
CA SER A 104 -16.64 14.79 9.98
C SER A 104 -18.10 15.20 9.84
N GLY A 105 -18.90 14.41 9.12
CA GLY A 105 -20.23 14.82 8.68
C GLY A 105 -20.19 16.07 7.78
N ARG A 106 -21.36 16.63 7.47
CA ARG A 106 -21.47 17.76 6.52
C ARG A 106 -20.73 19.01 7.01
N ASP A 107 -21.05 19.47 8.21
CA ASP A 107 -20.51 20.72 8.75
C ASP A 107 -19.01 20.63 9.03
N GLY A 108 -18.53 19.49 9.55
CA GLY A 108 -17.11 19.24 9.78
C GLY A 108 -16.32 19.19 8.48
N ALA A 109 -16.85 18.50 7.45
CA ALA A 109 -16.18 18.43 6.15
C ALA A 109 -16.18 19.78 5.42
N ALA A 110 -17.26 20.57 5.55
CA ALA A 110 -17.32 21.94 5.03
C ALA A 110 -16.27 22.84 5.70
N ALA A 111 -16.21 22.82 7.04
CA ALA A 111 -15.25 23.60 7.83
C ALA A 111 -13.79 23.19 7.57
N LEU A 112 -13.52 21.89 7.38
CA LEU A 112 -12.19 21.36 7.09
C LEU A 112 -11.73 21.71 5.67
N THR A 113 -12.55 21.45 4.65
CA THR A 113 -12.15 21.54 3.23
C THR A 113 -12.36 22.92 2.60
N GLY A 114 -13.16 23.79 3.21
CA GLY A 114 -13.63 25.05 2.63
C GLY A 114 -14.72 24.88 1.55
N ILE A 115 -15.15 23.65 1.25
CA ILE A 115 -16.23 23.39 0.28
C ILE A 115 -17.57 23.75 0.92
N GLN A 116 -18.24 24.77 0.39
CA GLN A 116 -19.47 25.33 0.99
C GLN A 116 -20.67 24.38 0.92
N THR A 117 -20.76 23.53 -0.10
CA THR A 117 -21.93 22.64 -0.32
C THR A 117 -21.54 21.19 -0.06
N VAL A 118 -21.96 20.67 1.09
CA VAL A 118 -21.70 19.27 1.50
C VAL A 118 -23.01 18.51 1.75
N HIS A 119 -23.13 17.33 1.14
CA HIS A 119 -24.32 16.46 1.19
C HIS A 119 -24.02 15.11 1.86
N SER A 120 -25.07 14.36 2.23
CA SER A 120 -24.92 12.93 2.53
C SER A 120 -24.59 12.17 1.24
N ILE A 121 -23.72 11.16 1.32
CA ILE A 121 -23.43 10.27 0.20
C ILE A 121 -24.68 9.59 -0.38
N GLU A 122 -25.72 9.41 0.44
CA GLU A 122 -27.04 8.90 0.05
C GLU A 122 -27.73 9.78 -1.01
N GLU A 123 -27.45 11.09 -1.02
CA GLU A 123 -28.02 12.06 -1.97
C GLU A 123 -27.31 12.03 -3.34
N LEU A 124 -26.15 11.37 -3.47
CA LEU A 124 -25.29 11.43 -4.67
C LEU A 124 -26.06 11.07 -5.94
N GLY A 125 -26.77 9.94 -5.94
CA GLY A 125 -27.57 9.50 -7.10
C GLY A 125 -28.69 10.47 -7.47
N ALA A 126 -29.32 11.13 -6.48
CA ALA A 126 -30.38 12.10 -6.71
C ALA A 126 -29.84 13.42 -7.29
N VAL A 127 -28.64 13.85 -6.89
CA VAL A 127 -27.97 15.01 -7.46
C VAL A 127 -27.47 14.72 -8.88
N LEU A 128 -26.76 13.62 -9.09
CA LEU A 128 -26.24 13.28 -10.42
C LEU A 128 -27.34 13.09 -11.47
N ASN A 129 -28.51 12.55 -11.09
CA ASN A 129 -29.67 12.46 -11.98
C ASN A 129 -30.18 13.83 -12.46
N LYS A 130 -30.07 14.89 -11.64
CA LYS A 130 -30.43 16.28 -12.04
C LYS A 130 -29.42 16.91 -12.99
N LEU A 131 -28.23 16.33 -13.13
CA LEU A 131 -27.13 16.83 -13.97
C LEU A 131 -26.98 16.04 -15.29
N LYS A 132 -27.97 15.19 -15.64
CA LYS A 132 -28.05 14.48 -16.92
C LYS A 132 -28.09 15.42 -18.12
N GLY A 133 -27.54 14.98 -19.25
CA GLY A 133 -27.41 15.79 -20.46
C GLY A 133 -26.13 16.66 -20.51
N SER A 134 -25.18 16.41 -19.62
CA SER A 134 -23.87 17.07 -19.59
C SER A 134 -22.77 16.13 -20.11
N VAL A 135 -21.63 16.69 -20.52
CA VAL A 135 -20.41 15.90 -20.75
C VAL A 135 -19.87 15.45 -19.39
N VAL A 136 -19.80 14.14 -19.18
CA VAL A 136 -19.33 13.55 -17.92
C VAL A 136 -17.85 13.21 -17.99
N TRP A 137 -17.10 13.60 -16.97
CA TRP A 137 -15.68 13.30 -16.78
C TRP A 137 -15.55 12.32 -15.62
N TYR A 138 -15.25 11.05 -15.93
CA TYR A 138 -15.23 9.96 -14.96
C TYR A 138 -14.50 8.71 -15.48
N ASP A 139 -13.64 8.10 -14.67
CA ASP A 139 -12.85 6.91 -15.02
C ASP A 139 -13.55 5.60 -14.59
N GLY A 140 -14.56 5.20 -15.37
CA GLY A 140 -15.43 4.07 -15.03
C GLY A 140 -14.93 2.66 -15.38
N SER A 141 -13.84 2.51 -16.13
CA SER A 141 -13.40 1.18 -16.62
C SER A 141 -12.82 0.27 -15.53
N LYS A 142 -12.23 0.87 -14.48
CA LYS A 142 -11.74 0.20 -13.26
C LYS A 142 -12.11 1.09 -12.06
N PRO A 143 -13.37 1.05 -11.60
CA PRO A 143 -13.87 2.01 -10.61
C PRO A 143 -13.16 1.82 -9.28
N VAL A 144 -12.58 2.91 -8.76
CA VAL A 144 -11.84 2.93 -7.47
C VAL A 144 -12.76 2.67 -6.27
N HIS A 145 -14.07 2.87 -6.45
CA HIS A 145 -15.13 2.53 -5.50
C HIS A 145 -16.26 1.76 -6.20
N PRO A 146 -16.18 0.41 -6.27
CA PRO A 146 -17.15 -0.39 -7.02
C PRO A 146 -18.60 -0.22 -6.56
N ARG A 147 -18.84 -0.04 -5.25
CA ARG A 147 -20.18 0.12 -4.68
C ARG A 147 -20.79 1.47 -5.08
N LEU A 148 -20.11 2.58 -4.81
CA LEU A 148 -20.63 3.92 -5.17
C LEU A 148 -20.75 4.08 -6.70
N HIS A 149 -19.82 3.50 -7.46
CA HIS A 149 -19.91 3.42 -8.92
C HIS A 149 -21.22 2.73 -9.37
N GLN A 150 -21.44 1.51 -8.92
CA GLN A 150 -22.59 0.70 -9.35
C GLN A 150 -23.94 1.29 -8.88
N THR A 151 -24.00 1.83 -7.66
CA THR A 151 -25.25 2.33 -7.06
C THR A 151 -25.63 3.74 -7.55
N HIS A 152 -24.65 4.63 -7.78
CA HIS A 152 -24.94 6.05 -8.05
C HIS A 152 -24.44 6.56 -9.40
N VAL A 153 -23.35 5.99 -9.95
CA VAL A 153 -22.72 6.51 -11.18
C VAL A 153 -23.24 5.79 -12.43
N VAL A 154 -23.31 4.46 -12.43
CA VAL A 154 -23.82 3.67 -13.58
C VAL A 154 -25.21 4.15 -14.06
N PRO A 155 -26.23 4.34 -13.21
CA PRO A 155 -27.57 4.80 -13.63
C PRO A 155 -27.59 6.22 -14.21
N VAL A 156 -26.48 6.95 -14.06
CA VAL A 156 -26.27 8.28 -14.64
C VAL A 156 -25.61 8.12 -16.00
N LEU A 157 -24.53 7.34 -16.10
CA LEU A 157 -23.77 7.10 -17.34
C LEU A 157 -24.65 6.52 -18.47
N GLU A 158 -25.57 5.61 -18.15
CA GLU A 158 -26.52 5.01 -19.10
C GLU A 158 -27.41 6.03 -19.83
N GLY A 159 -27.50 7.27 -19.33
CA GLY A 159 -28.26 8.36 -19.94
C GLY A 159 -27.42 9.55 -20.42
N GLN A 160 -26.09 9.42 -20.57
CA GLN A 160 -25.23 10.54 -20.99
C GLN A 160 -24.84 10.48 -22.47
N VAL A 161 -24.73 11.67 -23.06
CA VAL A 161 -24.35 11.85 -24.47
C VAL A 161 -22.84 11.66 -24.69
N SER A 162 -22.01 11.96 -23.69
CA SER A 162 -20.56 11.78 -23.76
C SER A 162 -19.98 11.54 -22.37
N VAL A 163 -19.18 10.48 -22.25
CA VAL A 163 -18.35 10.18 -21.09
C VAL A 163 -16.88 10.25 -21.53
N ARG A 164 -16.05 10.96 -20.78
CA ARG A 164 -14.63 11.17 -21.07
C ARG A 164 -13.76 10.75 -19.87
N PRO A 165 -12.55 10.22 -20.12
CA PRO A 165 -11.61 9.93 -19.04
C PRO A 165 -11.19 11.24 -18.36
N LEU A 166 -11.07 11.19 -17.04
CA LEU A 166 -10.63 12.31 -16.22
C LEU A 166 -9.13 12.22 -15.92
N ARG A 167 -8.66 11.00 -15.64
CA ARG A 167 -7.33 10.71 -15.07
C ARG A 167 -6.17 11.44 -15.74
N SER A 168 -6.13 11.52 -17.07
CA SER A 168 -5.06 12.22 -17.78
C SER A 168 -5.00 13.72 -17.48
N LEU A 169 -6.13 14.35 -17.15
CA LEU A 169 -6.19 15.75 -16.72
C LEU A 169 -5.73 15.93 -15.26
N THR A 170 -6.17 15.08 -14.32
CA THR A 170 -5.70 15.14 -12.93
C THR A 170 -4.21 14.82 -12.83
N HIS A 171 -3.74 13.82 -13.57
CA HIS A 171 -2.33 13.50 -13.71
C HIS A 171 -1.51 14.66 -14.28
N SER A 172 -2.02 15.38 -15.30
CA SER A 172 -1.30 16.54 -15.85
C SER A 172 -1.11 17.68 -14.86
N LEU A 173 -2.00 17.82 -13.87
CA LEU A 173 -1.84 18.76 -12.76
C LEU A 173 -0.86 18.22 -11.71
N ARG A 174 -1.06 16.97 -11.24
CA ARG A 174 -0.21 16.29 -10.25
C ARG A 174 1.26 16.17 -10.69
N ALA A 175 1.54 16.23 -11.98
CA ALA A 175 2.90 16.18 -12.52
C ALA A 175 3.77 17.36 -12.06
N ILE A 176 3.19 18.56 -11.93
CA ILE A 176 3.91 19.81 -11.59
C ILE A 176 3.62 20.15 -10.13
N LYS A 177 4.59 19.89 -9.26
CA LYS A 177 4.45 20.05 -7.81
C LYS A 177 4.49 21.54 -7.42
N SER A 178 3.55 21.95 -6.58
CA SER A 178 3.56 23.26 -5.92
C SER A 178 4.73 23.39 -4.93
N PRO A 179 5.13 24.61 -4.53
CA PRO A 179 6.14 24.81 -3.50
C PRO A 179 5.81 24.16 -2.14
N ALA A 180 4.53 23.91 -1.84
CA ALA A 180 4.11 23.21 -0.62
C ALA A 180 4.22 21.69 -0.77
N GLU A 181 3.91 21.15 -1.96
CA GLU A 181 4.10 19.74 -2.30
C GLU A 181 5.59 19.37 -2.27
N LEU A 182 6.46 20.22 -2.82
CA LEU A 182 7.91 20.02 -2.78
C LEU A 182 8.47 20.01 -1.35
N GLN A 183 7.92 20.79 -0.41
CA GLN A 183 8.32 20.74 1.01
C GLN A 183 7.92 19.41 1.68
N LEU A 184 6.79 18.80 1.28
CA LEU A 184 6.37 17.49 1.78
C LEU A 184 7.27 16.37 1.21
N MET A 185 7.62 16.45 -0.09
CA MET A 185 8.54 15.50 -0.72
C MET A 185 9.98 15.63 -0.19
N GLU A 186 10.48 16.85 0.02
CA GLU A 186 11.77 17.09 0.68
C GLU A 186 11.77 16.47 2.09
N ARG A 187 10.67 16.62 2.84
CA ARG A 187 10.55 16.02 4.17
C ARG A 187 10.49 14.48 4.12
N ALA A 188 9.84 13.89 3.12
CA ALA A 188 9.84 12.44 2.90
C ALA A 188 11.27 11.93 2.59
N GLY A 189 11.97 12.58 1.66
CA GLY A 189 13.36 12.27 1.30
C GLY A 189 14.33 12.39 2.48
N ASP A 190 14.14 13.38 3.36
CA ASP A 190 14.90 13.54 4.60
C ASP A 190 14.65 12.39 5.60
N ILE A 191 13.38 12.00 5.81
CA ILE A 191 12.99 10.89 6.70
C ILE A 191 13.62 9.58 6.20
N THR A 192 13.45 9.29 4.91
CA THR A 192 14.05 8.12 4.24
C THR A 192 15.58 8.15 4.34
N SER A 193 16.21 9.32 4.15
CA SER A 193 17.66 9.49 4.33
C SER A 193 18.14 9.27 5.77
N HIS A 194 17.32 9.58 6.78
CA HIS A 194 17.58 9.22 8.17
C HIS A 194 17.48 7.71 8.39
N ALA A 195 16.43 7.07 7.87
CA ALA A 195 16.22 5.64 7.98
C ALA A 195 17.38 4.84 7.36
N PHE A 196 17.77 5.13 6.11
CA PHE A 196 18.91 4.47 5.46
C PHE A 196 20.20 4.53 6.28
N ARG A 197 20.59 5.71 6.78
CA ARG A 197 21.81 5.88 7.57
C ARG A 197 21.79 5.06 8.86
N ASN A 198 20.63 5.00 9.52
CA ASN A 198 20.47 4.25 10.77
C ASN A 198 20.37 2.73 10.54
N THR A 199 19.86 2.29 9.38
CA THR A 199 19.87 0.87 8.94
C THR A 199 21.27 0.42 8.53
N MET A 200 21.99 1.19 7.71
CA MET A 200 23.40 0.94 7.35
C MET A 200 24.28 0.81 8.60
N ALA A 201 24.11 1.69 9.58
CA ALA A 201 24.88 1.68 10.82
C ALA A 201 24.61 0.45 11.72
N MET A 202 23.49 -0.25 11.52
CA MET A 202 23.10 -1.44 12.27
C MET A 202 23.68 -2.74 11.68
N CYS A 203 23.78 -2.85 10.35
CA CYS A 203 24.21 -4.07 9.65
C CYS A 203 25.62 -4.52 10.09
N ARG A 204 25.78 -5.75 10.59
CA ARG A 204 27.07 -6.31 11.04
C ARG A 204 27.08 -7.83 10.87
N GLY A 205 28.04 -8.34 10.10
CA GLY A 205 28.18 -9.79 9.87
C GLY A 205 26.92 -10.40 9.24
N ASP A 206 26.63 -11.65 9.58
CA ASP A 206 25.37 -12.30 9.23
C ASP A 206 24.17 -11.54 9.83
N VAL A 207 23.25 -11.10 8.97
CA VAL A 207 22.08 -10.28 9.35
C VAL A 207 20.84 -10.70 8.56
N ASP A 208 19.68 -10.74 9.22
CA ASP A 208 18.41 -11.11 8.61
C ASP A 208 17.82 -9.94 7.80
N GLU A 209 17.35 -10.21 6.58
CA GLU A 209 16.63 -9.25 5.74
C GLU A 209 15.38 -8.69 6.43
N ALA A 210 14.67 -9.50 7.21
CA ALA A 210 13.51 -9.06 8.00
C ALA A 210 13.91 -8.08 9.11
N LEU A 211 15.11 -8.22 9.68
CA LEU A 211 15.64 -7.26 10.67
C LEU A 211 16.03 -5.93 10.00
N ILE A 212 16.59 -5.98 8.79
CA ILE A 212 16.91 -4.79 7.99
C ILE A 212 15.61 -4.06 7.58
N TYR A 213 14.59 -4.79 7.13
CA TYR A 213 13.23 -4.24 6.90
C TYR A 213 12.71 -3.56 8.16
N ALA A 214 12.62 -4.30 9.26
CA ALA A 214 12.00 -3.82 10.50
C ALA A 214 12.71 -2.57 11.05
N LYS A 215 14.04 -2.50 10.88
CA LYS A 215 14.82 -1.31 11.20
C LYS A 215 14.45 -0.11 10.31
N PHE A 216 14.34 -0.31 9.01
CA PHE A 216 13.97 0.75 8.07
C PHE A 216 12.56 1.30 8.35
N ASP A 217 11.55 0.44 8.50
CA ASP A 217 10.18 0.84 8.86
C ASP A 217 10.12 1.58 10.20
N PHE A 218 10.81 1.05 11.22
CA PHE A 218 10.91 1.68 12.54
C PHE A 218 11.44 3.12 12.44
N GLU A 219 12.52 3.34 11.71
CA GLU A 219 13.12 4.68 11.58
C GLU A 219 12.21 5.64 10.82
N CYS A 220 11.60 5.21 9.70
CA CYS A 220 10.63 6.00 8.94
C CYS A 220 9.47 6.46 9.85
N ARG A 221 8.85 5.53 10.58
CA ARG A 221 7.75 5.82 11.51
C ARG A 221 8.17 6.68 12.69
N ALA A 222 9.33 6.41 13.30
CA ALA A 222 9.86 7.18 14.42
C ALA A 222 10.17 8.64 14.04
N HIS A 223 10.49 8.89 12.77
CA HIS A 223 10.72 10.23 12.22
C HIS A 223 9.47 10.92 11.63
N GLY A 224 8.31 10.26 11.72
CA GLY A 224 6.99 10.84 11.46
C GLY A 224 6.34 10.46 10.13
N ALA A 225 6.86 9.47 9.39
CA ALA A 225 6.16 8.93 8.23
C ALA A 225 4.84 8.24 8.65
N ASN A 226 3.82 8.36 7.80
CA ASN A 226 2.54 7.68 8.00
C ASN A 226 2.67 6.19 7.72
N PHE A 227 3.31 5.87 6.58
CA PHE A 227 3.48 4.52 6.05
C PHE A 227 4.84 4.38 5.36
N LEU A 228 5.20 3.15 5.01
CA LEU A 228 6.09 2.90 3.88
C LEU A 228 5.30 3.14 2.59
N ALA A 229 5.92 3.76 1.60
CA ALA A 229 5.27 4.10 0.33
C ALA A 229 4.96 2.84 -0.53
N TYR A 230 5.78 1.80 -0.36
CA TYR A 230 5.68 0.50 -1.04
C TYR A 230 6.31 -0.58 -0.15
N PRO A 231 6.07 -1.88 -0.41
CA PRO A 231 6.80 -2.96 0.26
C PRO A 231 8.30 -2.88 -0.10
N PRO A 232 9.22 -2.64 0.85
CA PRO A 232 10.63 -2.50 0.55
C PRO A 232 11.21 -3.79 -0.07
N VAL A 233 12.15 -3.64 -0.99
CA VAL A 233 13.04 -4.75 -1.38
C VAL A 233 14.21 -4.76 -0.41
N VAL A 234 14.46 -5.89 0.23
CA VAL A 234 15.61 -6.09 1.13
C VAL A 234 16.31 -7.37 0.71
N ALA A 235 17.24 -7.25 -0.22
CA ALA A 235 17.78 -8.38 -0.97
C ALA A 235 19.30 -8.52 -0.77
N GLY A 236 19.72 -9.57 -0.05
CA GLY A 236 21.12 -9.92 0.18
C GLY A 236 21.73 -10.81 -0.91
N GLY A 237 23.01 -10.63 -1.18
CA GLY A 237 23.78 -11.47 -2.12
C GLY A 237 23.12 -11.56 -3.50
N ASN A 238 23.07 -12.77 -4.08
CA ASN A 238 22.47 -13.00 -5.40
C ASN A 238 20.98 -12.60 -5.47
N ARG A 239 20.26 -12.50 -4.33
CA ARG A 239 18.84 -12.11 -4.33
C ARG A 239 18.64 -10.66 -4.79
N ALA A 240 19.67 -9.82 -4.71
CA ALA A 240 19.66 -8.47 -5.30
C ALA A 240 19.45 -8.46 -6.83
N ASN A 241 19.65 -9.59 -7.51
CA ASN A 241 19.34 -9.77 -8.93
C ASN A 241 17.85 -10.07 -9.21
N THR A 242 17.01 -10.22 -8.17
CA THR A 242 15.55 -10.33 -8.27
C THR A 242 14.91 -8.97 -8.00
N LEU A 243 14.55 -8.24 -9.05
CA LEU A 243 14.21 -6.80 -8.98
C LEU A 243 13.11 -6.45 -7.96
N HIS A 244 12.06 -7.27 -7.88
CA HIS A 244 10.93 -7.09 -6.96
C HIS A 244 10.97 -8.13 -5.82
N TYR A 245 12.15 -8.38 -5.25
CA TYR A 245 12.31 -9.30 -4.11
C TYR A 245 11.70 -8.71 -2.84
N ILE A 246 10.46 -9.10 -2.52
CA ILE A 246 9.71 -8.62 -1.33
C ILE A 246 9.57 -9.69 -0.23
N ASN A 247 10.19 -10.86 -0.41
CA ASN A 247 10.13 -11.95 0.57
C ASN A 247 10.89 -11.62 1.86
N ASN A 248 12.02 -10.92 1.74
CA ASN A 248 12.77 -10.28 2.82
C ASN A 248 12.95 -11.19 4.06
N ASN A 249 13.39 -12.42 3.84
CA ASN A 249 13.35 -13.49 4.85
C ASN A 249 14.55 -14.44 4.83
N GLN A 250 15.65 -14.04 4.19
CA GLN A 250 16.90 -14.79 4.18
C GLN A 250 17.98 -14.09 5.01
N ILE A 251 19.02 -14.84 5.37
CA ILE A 251 20.22 -14.28 5.99
C ILE A 251 21.10 -13.68 4.88
N VAL A 252 21.46 -12.41 5.02
CA VAL A 252 22.58 -11.79 4.31
C VAL A 252 23.86 -12.16 5.04
N LYS A 253 24.82 -12.76 4.35
CA LYS A 253 26.06 -13.29 4.93
C LYS A 253 27.14 -12.23 5.06
N ASP A 254 28.03 -12.41 6.04
CA ASP A 254 29.23 -11.56 6.10
C ASP A 254 30.02 -11.63 4.79
N GLY A 255 30.44 -10.47 4.29
CA GLY A 255 31.04 -10.33 2.96
C GLY A 255 30.06 -10.16 1.80
N GLU A 256 28.75 -10.41 1.95
CA GLU A 256 27.75 -10.04 0.93
C GLU A 256 27.40 -8.54 0.98
N MET A 257 26.73 -8.07 -0.08
CA MET A 257 25.99 -6.80 -0.07
C MET A 257 24.51 -7.04 0.14
N VAL A 258 23.82 -6.04 0.67
CA VAL A 258 22.36 -5.91 0.64
C VAL A 258 21.99 -4.74 -0.27
N LEU A 259 21.01 -4.97 -1.14
CA LEU A 259 20.26 -3.92 -1.84
C LEU A 259 18.99 -3.66 -1.03
N LEU A 260 18.85 -2.45 -0.47
CA LEU A 260 17.61 -1.98 0.13
C LEU A 260 17.02 -0.89 -0.76
N ASP A 261 15.85 -1.17 -1.30
CA ASP A 261 14.97 -0.22 -1.97
C ASP A 261 13.79 0.03 -1.03
N GLY A 262 13.63 1.28 -0.58
CA GLY A 262 12.62 1.61 0.41
C GLY A 262 12.39 3.11 0.54
N GLY A 263 11.11 3.47 0.62
CA GLY A 263 10.66 4.85 0.73
C GLY A 263 9.50 4.99 1.71
N CYS A 264 9.30 6.22 2.20
CA CYS A 264 8.25 6.54 3.15
C CYS A 264 7.18 7.45 2.53
N GLU A 265 5.95 7.36 3.06
CA GLU A 265 4.89 8.34 2.80
C GLU A 265 4.82 9.33 3.96
N TYR A 266 4.86 10.63 3.63
CA TYR A 266 4.69 11.75 4.54
C TYR A 266 3.53 12.65 4.07
N PHE A 267 2.40 12.56 4.77
CA PHE A 267 1.16 13.28 4.50
C PHE A 267 0.69 13.23 3.03
N GLY A 268 0.71 12.02 2.44
CA GLY A 268 0.22 11.76 1.09
C GLY A 268 1.24 12.01 -0.03
N TYR A 269 2.50 12.34 0.29
CA TYR A 269 3.60 12.42 -0.66
C TYR A 269 4.68 11.41 -0.30
N VAL A 270 5.31 10.82 -1.31
CA VAL A 270 6.25 9.71 -1.15
C VAL A 270 7.69 10.11 -1.47
N SER A 271 8.61 9.22 -1.07
CA SER A 271 10.02 9.17 -1.46
C SER A 271 10.33 7.79 -2.01
N ASP A 272 11.34 7.66 -2.86
CA ASP A 272 11.71 6.41 -3.51
C ASP A 272 13.24 6.32 -3.66
N VAL A 273 13.86 5.45 -2.86
CA VAL A 273 15.32 5.46 -2.69
C VAL A 273 15.83 4.04 -2.57
N THR A 274 16.73 3.67 -3.49
CA THR A 274 17.56 2.47 -3.39
C THR A 274 19.01 2.78 -3.00
N ARG A 275 19.56 1.98 -2.08
CA ARG A 275 21.00 1.88 -1.82
C ARG A 275 21.45 0.42 -1.72
N THR A 276 22.62 0.14 -2.30
CA THR A 276 23.35 -1.11 -2.06
C THR A 276 24.56 -0.86 -1.14
N TRP A 277 24.80 -1.73 -0.16
CA TRP A 277 26.01 -1.67 0.68
C TRP A 277 26.45 -3.05 1.19
N PRO A 278 27.75 -3.25 1.49
CA PRO A 278 28.28 -4.45 2.13
C PRO A 278 27.83 -4.54 3.59
N VAL A 279 27.25 -5.67 4.03
CA VAL A 279 26.80 -5.83 5.43
C VAL A 279 27.95 -5.94 6.44
N SER A 280 29.15 -6.28 5.95
CA SER A 280 30.43 -6.17 6.68
C SER A 280 30.85 -4.71 6.94
N GLY A 281 30.28 -3.75 6.22
CA GLY A 281 30.61 -2.33 6.26
C GLY A 281 31.84 -1.92 5.43
N ARG A 282 32.42 -2.82 4.63
CA ARG A 282 33.51 -2.52 3.67
C ARG A 282 33.30 -3.25 2.34
N PHE A 283 33.54 -2.55 1.24
CA PHE A 283 33.41 -3.15 -0.09
C PHE A 283 34.61 -4.05 -0.38
N SER A 284 34.37 -5.24 -0.92
CA SER A 284 35.42 -5.98 -1.63
C SER A 284 35.80 -5.25 -2.93
N GLU A 285 36.93 -5.62 -3.54
CA GLU A 285 37.36 -5.02 -4.81
C GLU A 285 36.31 -5.20 -5.92
N ALA A 286 35.78 -6.42 -6.09
CA ALA A 286 34.75 -6.69 -7.08
C ALA A 286 33.44 -5.93 -6.83
N GLN A 287 32.98 -5.87 -5.57
CA GLN A 287 31.81 -5.09 -5.17
C GLN A 287 32.01 -3.61 -5.45
N ARG A 288 33.18 -3.07 -5.11
CA ARG A 288 33.54 -1.68 -5.36
C ARG A 288 33.53 -1.35 -6.85
N CYS A 289 34.11 -2.20 -7.70
CA CYS A 289 34.14 -1.98 -9.15
C CYS A 289 32.73 -1.88 -9.76
N VAL A 290 31.81 -2.79 -9.41
CA VAL A 290 30.41 -2.70 -9.87
C VAL A 290 29.70 -1.48 -9.29
N TYR A 291 29.92 -1.19 -8.00
CA TYR A 291 29.28 -0.06 -7.32
C TYR A 291 29.71 1.30 -7.89
N GLU A 292 31.01 1.52 -8.10
CA GLU A 292 31.54 2.74 -8.70
C GLU A 292 31.11 2.89 -10.16
N ALA A 293 31.00 1.79 -10.91
CA ALA A 293 30.43 1.81 -12.27
C ALA A 293 28.97 2.28 -12.30
N VAL A 294 28.10 1.76 -11.43
CA VAL A 294 26.69 2.22 -11.32
C VAL A 294 26.63 3.67 -10.83
N LEU A 295 27.44 4.05 -9.85
CA LEU A 295 27.50 5.42 -9.32
C LEU A 295 27.93 6.44 -10.39
N GLU A 296 28.94 6.13 -11.20
CA GLU A 296 29.38 6.99 -12.30
C GLU A 296 28.25 7.20 -13.33
N VAL A 297 27.49 6.15 -13.67
CA VAL A 297 26.31 6.26 -14.54
C VAL A 297 25.23 7.11 -13.88
N GLN A 298 24.96 6.92 -12.59
CA GLN A 298 23.92 7.63 -11.85
C GLN A 298 24.19 9.13 -11.80
N LEU A 299 25.41 9.53 -11.47
CA LEU A 299 25.81 10.94 -11.43
C LEU A 299 25.66 11.60 -12.81
N ALA A 300 26.08 10.92 -13.89
CA ALA A 300 25.90 11.43 -15.25
C ALA A 300 24.43 11.50 -15.70
N CYS A 301 23.56 10.60 -15.24
CA CYS A 301 22.12 10.69 -15.48
C CYS A 301 21.46 11.85 -14.71
N LEU A 302 21.92 12.14 -13.49
CA LEU A 302 21.45 13.29 -12.71
C LEU A 302 21.76 14.61 -13.43
N GLU A 303 22.94 14.77 -14.04
CA GLU A 303 23.29 15.98 -14.81
C GLU A 303 22.34 16.26 -15.99
N LEU A 304 21.61 15.26 -16.48
CA LEU A 304 20.62 15.39 -17.57
C LEU A 304 19.22 15.80 -17.08
N CYS A 305 18.99 15.91 -15.77
CA CYS A 305 17.68 16.21 -15.18
C CYS A 305 17.34 17.71 -15.23
N VAL A 306 17.20 18.24 -16.45
CA VAL A 306 16.91 19.65 -16.75
C VAL A 306 15.68 19.79 -17.67
N PRO A 307 15.01 20.96 -17.69
CA PRO A 307 13.87 21.19 -18.57
C PRO A 307 14.21 20.92 -20.05
N GLY A 308 13.26 20.36 -20.78
CA GLY A 308 13.42 20.03 -22.21
C GLY A 308 13.92 18.61 -22.51
N ILE A 309 14.66 17.98 -21.60
CA ILE A 309 15.08 16.57 -21.70
C ILE A 309 13.91 15.66 -21.29
N SER A 310 13.81 14.45 -21.83
CA SER A 310 12.77 13.46 -21.48
C SER A 310 13.35 12.26 -20.71
N LEU A 311 12.52 11.54 -19.95
CA LEU A 311 12.93 10.32 -19.24
C LEU A 311 13.48 9.25 -20.20
N ASP A 312 12.91 9.12 -21.40
CA ASP A 312 13.41 8.19 -22.45
C ASP A 312 14.79 8.60 -22.99
N HIS A 313 15.09 9.90 -23.04
CA HIS A 313 16.42 10.41 -23.41
C HIS A 313 17.47 10.07 -22.34
N ILE A 314 17.11 10.25 -21.06
CA ILE A 314 17.96 9.89 -19.93
C ILE A 314 18.18 8.37 -19.92
N TYR A 315 17.15 7.56 -20.19
CA TYR A 315 17.26 6.10 -20.29
C TYR A 315 18.18 5.65 -21.43
N SER A 316 18.08 6.28 -22.59
CA SER A 316 18.97 6.02 -23.73
C SER A 316 20.42 6.38 -23.41
N SER A 317 20.63 7.46 -22.64
CA SER A 317 21.94 7.88 -22.15
C SER A 317 22.50 6.89 -21.11
N MET A 318 21.67 6.46 -20.15
CA MET A 318 21.99 5.44 -19.14
C MET A 318 22.48 4.15 -19.80
N LEU A 319 21.74 3.60 -20.75
CA LEU A 319 22.13 2.36 -21.46
C LEU A 319 23.46 2.53 -22.21
N THR A 320 23.71 3.71 -22.79
CA THR A 320 24.97 4.03 -23.47
C THR A 320 26.14 4.11 -22.49
N LEU A 321 25.92 4.64 -21.29
CA LEU A 321 26.93 4.72 -20.23
C LEU A 321 27.18 3.34 -19.59
N LEU A 322 26.15 2.56 -19.28
CA LEU A 322 26.26 1.17 -18.82
C LEU A 322 27.03 0.30 -19.83
N SER A 323 26.78 0.48 -21.13
CA SER A 323 27.54 -0.20 -22.20
C SER A 323 29.05 0.06 -22.08
N LYS A 324 29.47 1.29 -21.78
CA LYS A 324 30.89 1.64 -21.55
C LYS A 324 31.44 1.03 -20.26
N GLN A 325 30.63 0.98 -19.20
CA GLN A 325 31.06 0.34 -17.95
C GLN A 325 31.24 -1.17 -18.10
N LEU A 326 30.35 -1.87 -18.82
CA LEU A 326 30.48 -3.31 -19.08
C LEU A 326 31.77 -3.65 -19.86
N LEU A 327 32.19 -2.77 -20.78
CA LEU A 327 33.48 -2.87 -21.47
C LEU A 327 34.68 -2.59 -20.54
N ARG A 328 34.58 -1.59 -19.65
CA ARG A 328 35.63 -1.24 -18.66
C ARG A 328 35.81 -2.33 -17.60
N LEU A 329 34.73 -2.97 -17.18
CA LEU A 329 34.72 -4.10 -16.24
C LEU A 329 35.11 -5.44 -16.91
N ALA A 330 35.39 -5.46 -18.22
CA ALA A 330 35.64 -6.67 -19.00
C ALA A 330 34.54 -7.75 -18.87
N VAL A 331 33.29 -7.33 -18.63
CA VAL A 331 32.10 -8.18 -18.79
C VAL A 331 31.81 -8.44 -20.28
N LEU A 332 32.22 -7.50 -21.14
CA LEU A 332 32.20 -7.64 -22.59
C LEU A 332 33.62 -7.52 -23.16
N PRO A 333 33.93 -8.21 -24.29
CA PRO A 333 35.16 -8.00 -25.04
C PRO A 333 35.34 -6.52 -25.43
N HIS A 334 36.56 -5.99 -25.34
CA HIS A 334 36.84 -4.57 -25.64
C HIS A 334 36.53 -4.15 -27.08
N ASP A 335 36.44 -5.10 -28.00
CA ASP A 335 36.11 -4.93 -29.42
C ASP A 335 34.61 -5.17 -29.74
N ALA A 336 33.77 -5.42 -28.73
CA ALA A 336 32.33 -5.63 -28.93
C ALA A 336 31.66 -4.41 -29.56
N ASP A 337 30.87 -4.64 -30.61
CA ASP A 337 30.18 -3.57 -31.33
C ASP A 337 29.12 -2.86 -30.47
N HIS A 338 28.76 -1.63 -30.87
CA HIS A 338 27.81 -0.80 -30.14
C HIS A 338 26.43 -1.45 -29.95
N ALA A 339 25.94 -2.22 -30.93
CA ALA A 339 24.65 -2.89 -30.82
C ALA A 339 24.73 -4.10 -29.86
N HIS A 340 25.85 -4.82 -29.82
CA HIS A 340 26.11 -5.85 -28.83
C HIS A 340 26.18 -5.25 -27.42
N ALA A 341 26.97 -4.19 -27.22
CA ALA A 341 27.09 -3.53 -25.93
C ALA A 341 25.74 -2.99 -25.42
N LEU A 342 24.92 -2.40 -26.30
CA LEU A 342 23.57 -1.93 -25.95
C LEU A 342 22.60 -3.07 -25.60
N ARG A 343 22.67 -4.22 -26.29
CA ARG A 343 21.89 -5.43 -25.92
C ARG A 343 22.31 -5.96 -24.55
N ALA A 344 23.61 -5.98 -24.26
CA ALA A 344 24.14 -6.40 -22.97
C ALA A 344 23.75 -5.42 -21.84
N ALA A 345 23.79 -4.10 -22.08
CA ALA A 345 23.31 -3.11 -21.11
C ALA A 345 21.84 -3.32 -20.74
N ARG A 346 20.98 -3.67 -21.71
CA ARG A 346 19.57 -4.03 -21.45
C ARG A 346 19.40 -5.39 -20.74
N ARG A 347 20.32 -6.33 -20.93
CA ARG A 347 20.33 -7.61 -20.20
C ARG A 347 20.70 -7.41 -18.73
N TYR A 348 21.74 -6.62 -18.46
CA TYR A 348 22.25 -6.36 -17.11
C TYR A 348 21.53 -5.22 -16.38
N CYS A 349 20.73 -4.40 -17.07
CA CYS A 349 19.81 -3.41 -16.52
C CYS A 349 18.45 -3.50 -17.24
N PRO A 350 17.58 -4.45 -16.84
CA PRO A 350 16.32 -4.76 -17.53
C PRO A 350 15.16 -3.80 -17.23
N HIS A 351 15.31 -2.88 -16.27
CA HIS A 351 14.31 -1.86 -15.94
C HIS A 351 14.62 -0.50 -16.59
N HIS A 352 13.82 0.51 -16.28
CA HIS A 352 13.99 1.88 -16.80
C HIS A 352 15.01 2.67 -15.95
N VAL A 353 15.33 3.90 -16.35
CA VAL A 353 16.18 4.80 -15.54
C VAL A 353 15.42 5.51 -14.41
N GLY A 354 14.09 5.36 -14.36
CA GLY A 354 13.23 6.13 -13.46
C GLY A 354 11.83 6.37 -13.98
N HIS A 355 11.01 7.00 -13.14
CA HIS A 355 9.60 7.34 -13.35
C HIS A 355 9.26 8.68 -12.69
N TYR A 356 8.06 9.20 -12.92
CA TYR A 356 7.54 10.32 -12.13
C TYR A 356 7.24 9.87 -10.69
N LEU A 357 7.38 10.80 -9.74
CA LEU A 357 7.19 10.59 -8.31
C LEU A 357 6.32 11.71 -7.73
N GLY A 358 5.49 11.43 -6.72
CA GLY A 358 4.65 12.45 -6.09
C GLY A 358 3.76 11.92 -4.98
N MET A 359 2.46 11.77 -5.27
CA MET A 359 1.51 11.16 -4.31
C MET A 359 1.44 9.64 -4.45
N ASP A 360 1.77 9.11 -5.62
CA ASP A 360 2.07 7.69 -5.82
C ASP A 360 3.57 7.53 -6.11
N VAL A 361 4.09 6.31 -5.94
CA VAL A 361 5.49 5.92 -6.21
C VAL A 361 5.77 6.02 -7.71
N HIS A 362 5.07 5.21 -8.50
CA HIS A 362 4.94 5.39 -9.95
C HIS A 362 3.85 6.44 -10.24
N ASP A 363 4.15 7.71 -9.99
CA ASP A 363 3.18 8.81 -10.09
C ASP A 363 2.70 9.04 -11.54
N THR A 364 1.46 9.48 -11.70
CA THR A 364 0.91 9.95 -12.98
C THR A 364 1.15 9.04 -14.21
N PRO A 365 0.93 7.70 -14.13
CA PRO A 365 1.42 6.72 -15.11
C PRO A 365 0.86 6.86 -16.55
N ASP A 366 -0.15 7.69 -16.76
CA ASP A 366 -0.68 7.99 -18.10
C ASP A 366 0.17 9.05 -18.86
N LEU A 367 1.12 9.69 -18.19
CA LEU A 367 2.03 10.65 -18.81
C LEU A 367 3.19 9.96 -19.51
N SER A 368 3.49 10.40 -20.72
CA SER A 368 4.57 9.81 -21.52
C SER A 368 5.94 10.08 -20.87
N ARG A 369 6.82 9.07 -20.91
CA ARG A 369 8.26 9.22 -20.59
C ARG A 369 9.04 9.90 -21.71
N SER A 370 8.45 10.03 -22.90
CA SER A 370 9.02 10.74 -24.05
C SER A 370 8.75 12.25 -24.02
N GLN A 371 7.83 12.73 -23.19
CA GLN A 371 7.52 14.16 -23.11
C GLN A 371 8.69 14.95 -22.48
N PRO A 372 8.93 16.21 -22.88
CA PRO A 372 9.92 17.05 -22.23
C PRO A 372 9.58 17.29 -20.75
N LEU A 373 10.58 17.11 -19.88
CA LEU A 373 10.51 17.48 -18.48
C LEU A 373 10.37 18.99 -18.34
N GLN A 374 9.66 19.42 -17.30
CA GLN A 374 9.37 20.82 -16.97
C GLN A 374 9.72 21.09 -15.51
N ALA A 375 10.02 22.35 -15.18
CA ALA A 375 10.27 22.74 -13.79
C ALA A 375 9.07 22.39 -12.89
N GLY A 376 9.35 21.88 -11.69
CA GLY A 376 8.34 21.37 -10.75
C GLY A 376 7.94 19.91 -10.99
N MET A 377 8.37 19.26 -12.07
CA MET A 377 8.30 17.79 -12.15
C MET A 377 9.25 17.16 -11.14
N VAL A 378 8.86 16.00 -10.60
CA VAL A 378 9.72 15.16 -9.74
C VAL A 378 9.79 13.75 -10.33
N ILE A 379 10.99 13.20 -10.41
CA ILE A 379 11.31 11.89 -10.98
C ILE A 379 12.32 11.13 -10.13
N THR A 380 12.37 9.81 -10.25
CA THR A 380 13.49 8.98 -9.77
C THR A 380 14.61 8.90 -10.81
N ILE A 381 15.85 8.65 -10.37
CA ILE A 381 16.99 8.28 -11.24
C ILE A 381 17.74 7.09 -10.62
N GLU A 382 17.49 5.89 -11.17
CA GLU A 382 17.64 4.58 -10.52
C GLU A 382 18.52 3.53 -11.25
N PRO A 383 19.64 3.86 -11.92
CA PRO A 383 20.41 2.85 -12.66
C PRO A 383 20.89 1.68 -11.80
N GLY A 384 21.00 0.50 -12.41
CA GLY A 384 21.54 -0.70 -11.78
C GLY A 384 22.32 -1.63 -12.71
N LEU A 385 23.01 -2.60 -12.12
CA LEU A 385 23.67 -3.73 -12.78
C LEU A 385 23.43 -5.00 -11.95
N TYR A 386 22.96 -6.07 -12.62
CA TYR A 386 22.56 -7.32 -11.98
C TYR A 386 23.27 -8.52 -12.60
N PHE A 387 24.27 -9.07 -11.91
CA PHE A 387 25.04 -10.23 -12.34
C PHE A 387 24.57 -11.47 -11.57
N SER A 388 23.74 -12.31 -12.20
CA SER A 388 23.29 -13.58 -11.59
C SER A 388 24.47 -14.48 -11.22
N GLU A 389 24.33 -15.28 -10.16
CA GLU A 389 25.36 -16.26 -9.77
C GLU A 389 25.65 -17.30 -10.88
N ASP A 390 24.61 -17.65 -11.65
CA ASP A 390 24.67 -18.60 -12.78
C ASP A 390 25.08 -17.97 -14.13
N ASP A 391 25.39 -16.67 -14.20
CA ASP A 391 25.75 -16.06 -15.49
C ASP A 391 27.18 -16.40 -15.92
N ASP A 392 27.34 -17.49 -16.66
CA ASP A 392 28.65 -17.95 -17.12
C ASP A 392 29.39 -16.96 -18.05
N ALA A 393 28.65 -16.05 -18.70
CA ALA A 393 29.23 -14.98 -19.51
C ALA A 393 29.86 -13.85 -18.66
N CYS A 394 29.51 -13.77 -17.38
CA CYS A 394 30.04 -12.77 -16.46
C CYS A 394 31.35 -13.27 -15.81
N PRO A 395 32.38 -12.40 -15.63
CA PRO A 395 33.57 -12.71 -14.84
C PRO A 395 33.20 -13.23 -13.45
N GLN A 396 33.82 -14.34 -13.04
CA GLN A 396 33.42 -15.11 -11.86
C GLN A 396 33.33 -14.28 -10.57
N HIS A 397 34.19 -13.27 -10.41
CA HIS A 397 34.23 -12.41 -9.22
C HIS A 397 33.09 -11.37 -9.14
N PHE A 398 32.32 -11.16 -10.22
CA PHE A 398 31.11 -10.33 -10.21
C PHE A 398 29.81 -11.12 -10.08
N ARG A 399 29.84 -12.45 -10.26
CA ARG A 399 28.63 -13.29 -10.20
C ARG A 399 28.00 -13.22 -8.80
N GLY A 400 26.68 -13.11 -8.75
CA GLY A 400 25.91 -12.88 -7.53
C GLY A 400 25.85 -11.42 -7.05
N ILE A 401 26.45 -10.46 -7.77
CA ILE A 401 26.41 -9.03 -7.42
C ILE A 401 25.27 -8.31 -8.15
N GLY A 402 24.27 -7.85 -7.39
CA GLY A 402 23.30 -6.85 -7.83
C GLY A 402 23.53 -5.50 -7.15
N VAL A 403 23.52 -4.41 -7.92
CA VAL A 403 23.63 -3.03 -7.42
C VAL A 403 22.58 -2.15 -8.10
N ARG A 404 21.87 -1.33 -7.31
CA ARG A 404 21.07 -0.18 -7.78
C ARG A 404 21.35 1.02 -6.88
N ILE A 405 21.40 2.20 -7.48
CA ILE A 405 21.58 3.48 -6.76
C ILE A 405 20.55 4.44 -7.30
N GLU A 406 19.72 4.98 -6.42
CA GLU A 406 18.53 5.74 -6.81
C GLU A 406 18.34 6.99 -5.98
N ASP A 407 17.93 8.09 -6.62
CA ASP A 407 17.62 9.33 -5.93
C ASP A 407 16.35 9.98 -6.46
N ASP A 408 15.66 10.67 -5.55
CA ASP A 408 14.50 11.54 -5.80
C ASP A 408 14.96 12.90 -6.35
N VAL A 409 14.45 13.31 -7.51
CA VAL A 409 14.95 14.48 -8.27
C VAL A 409 13.84 15.44 -8.68
N VAL A 410 13.92 16.69 -8.19
CA VAL A 410 13.09 17.80 -8.65
C VAL A 410 13.76 18.51 -9.82
N ILE A 411 13.04 18.64 -10.93
CA ILE A 411 13.45 19.45 -12.09
C ILE A 411 13.25 20.92 -11.75
N ARG A 412 14.31 21.73 -11.91
CA ARG A 412 14.29 23.18 -11.68
C ARG A 412 14.58 23.94 -12.97
N GLU A 413 14.07 25.17 -13.04
CA GLU A 413 14.31 26.08 -14.17
C GLU A 413 15.79 26.48 -14.30
N GLN A 414 16.49 26.59 -13.16
CA GLN A 414 17.87 27.06 -13.04
C GLN A 414 18.61 26.24 -11.95
N ASP A 415 19.93 26.44 -11.85
CA ASP A 415 20.83 25.81 -10.87
C ASP A 415 20.93 24.27 -10.94
N GLY A 416 20.44 23.65 -12.02
CA GLY A 416 20.40 22.18 -12.19
C GLY A 416 19.33 21.52 -11.30
N PRO A 417 19.21 20.19 -11.32
CA PRO A 417 18.24 19.47 -10.49
C PRO A 417 18.46 19.70 -8.98
N LEU A 418 17.39 19.55 -8.20
CA LEU A 418 17.44 19.44 -6.74
C LEU A 418 17.22 17.98 -6.33
N ILE A 419 18.15 17.41 -5.58
CA ILE A 419 18.11 16.01 -5.15
C ILE A 419 17.53 15.93 -3.71
N LEU A 420 16.34 15.37 -3.55
CA LEU A 420 15.64 15.31 -2.24
C LEU A 420 16.28 14.29 -1.28
N SER A 421 16.87 13.23 -1.84
CA SER A 421 17.55 12.16 -1.10
C SER A 421 19.05 12.42 -0.85
N THR A 422 19.53 13.67 -1.02
CA THR A 422 20.96 14.06 -0.88
C THR A 422 21.63 13.56 0.40
N HIS A 423 20.87 13.48 1.50
CA HIS A 423 21.39 13.05 2.80
C HIS A 423 21.59 11.53 2.93
N THR A 424 21.18 10.74 1.93
CA THR A 424 21.42 9.29 1.85
C THR A 424 22.79 8.99 1.20
N PRO A 425 23.78 8.46 1.94
CA PRO A 425 25.15 8.28 1.42
C PRO A 425 25.19 7.35 0.21
N LYS A 426 25.87 7.79 -0.86
CA LYS A 426 26.07 7.01 -2.11
C LYS A 426 27.49 6.99 -2.66
N SER A 427 28.44 7.74 -2.08
CA SER A 427 29.86 7.53 -2.38
C SER A 427 30.38 6.35 -1.57
N VAL A 428 31.33 5.56 -2.11
CA VAL A 428 31.93 4.41 -1.40
C VAL A 428 32.37 4.80 0.02
N ARG A 429 33.10 5.92 0.14
CA ARG A 429 33.53 6.47 1.44
C ARG A 429 32.34 6.86 2.34
N GLY A 430 31.29 7.45 1.77
CA GLY A 430 30.09 7.83 2.51
C GLY A 430 29.34 6.62 3.07
N VAL A 431 29.18 5.57 2.25
CA VAL A 431 28.56 4.30 2.65
C VAL A 431 29.38 3.61 3.73
N GLU A 432 30.69 3.39 3.54
CA GLU A 432 31.53 2.78 4.59
C GLU A 432 31.51 3.58 5.90
N SER A 433 31.46 4.93 5.82
CA SER A 433 31.37 5.80 7.00
C SER A 433 30.01 5.67 7.71
N ALA A 434 28.91 5.53 6.96
CA ALA A 434 27.58 5.31 7.51
C ALA A 434 27.49 3.93 8.17
N CYS A 435 27.98 2.88 7.49
CA CYS A 435 28.09 1.54 8.05
C CYS A 435 28.87 1.56 9.36
N ALA A 436 30.06 2.17 9.41
CA ALA A 436 30.87 2.25 10.64
C ALA A 436 30.17 2.95 11.82
N GLY A 437 29.28 3.91 11.53
CA GLY A 437 28.46 4.62 12.50
C GLY A 437 29.26 5.51 13.48
N SER A 438 28.54 6.14 14.42
CA SER A 438 29.10 7.12 15.37
C SER A 438 30.15 6.58 16.35
N GLN A 439 30.45 5.27 16.32
CA GLN A 439 31.50 4.68 17.15
C GLN A 439 32.92 5.13 16.72
N GLY A 440 33.12 5.48 15.45
CA GLY A 440 34.38 6.08 14.97
C GLY A 440 34.73 7.39 15.69
N ALA A 441 33.73 8.18 16.07
CA ALA A 441 33.92 9.44 16.81
C ALA A 441 34.26 9.21 18.30
N LYS A 442 33.75 8.14 18.92
CA LYS A 442 34.04 7.82 20.33
C LYS A 442 35.47 7.30 20.53
N ARG A 443 36.02 6.52 19.59
CA ARG A 443 37.40 6.01 19.66
C ARG A 443 38.49 7.10 19.68
N ARG A 444 38.18 8.34 19.27
CA ARG A 444 39.09 9.51 19.36
C ARG A 444 38.87 10.40 20.58
N ARG A 445 37.93 10.10 21.48
CA ARG A 445 37.58 10.96 22.64
C ARG A 445 37.88 10.37 24.02
N ASN A 446 38.44 9.16 24.12
CA ASN A 446 38.86 8.60 25.40
C ASN A 446 40.19 9.19 25.89
N ASN A 447 40.15 10.45 26.35
CA ASN A 447 41.13 11.00 27.28
C ASN A 447 40.57 12.18 28.10
N LYS A 448 39.47 11.95 28.84
CA LYS A 448 39.11 12.54 30.16
C LYS A 448 37.72 12.04 30.64
N PRO A 449 37.46 11.96 31.96
CA PRO A 449 36.23 11.41 32.53
C PRO A 449 35.02 12.38 32.44
N PRO A 450 33.78 11.89 32.64
CA PRO A 450 32.56 12.64 32.33
C PRO A 450 32.10 13.56 33.47
N PHE A 451 31.46 14.68 33.11
CA PHE A 451 30.65 15.47 34.04
C PHE A 451 29.17 15.08 33.96
N CYS A 452 28.49 15.10 35.12
CA CYS A 452 27.14 14.59 35.31
C CYS A 452 26.04 15.46 34.65
N PHE A 453 24.91 14.80 34.35
CA PHE A 453 23.63 15.48 34.15
C PHE A 453 23.22 16.24 35.41
N VAL A 454 22.77 17.49 35.25
CA VAL A 454 22.05 18.26 36.27
C VAL A 454 20.65 18.57 35.72
N ARG A 455 19.62 18.44 36.56
CA ARG A 455 18.21 18.68 36.19
C ARG A 455 17.93 20.18 36.04
N PRO A 456 16.90 20.59 35.25
CA PRO A 456 16.62 21.99 34.99
C PRO A 456 15.77 22.63 36.09
N GLU A 457 16.41 23.29 37.04
CA GLU A 457 15.80 24.39 37.81
C GLU A 457 16.69 25.65 37.67
N GLU A 458 16.12 26.82 37.96
CA GLU A 458 16.80 28.13 37.99
C GLU A 458 17.31 28.73 36.65
N ARG A 459 16.38 29.12 35.76
CA ARG A 459 16.60 30.30 34.89
C ARG A 459 15.87 31.52 35.46
N ARG A 460 16.60 32.42 36.13
CA ARG A 460 16.29 33.86 36.28
C ARG A 460 17.46 34.61 36.96
N ARG A 461 18.39 35.13 36.15
CA ARG A 461 19.24 36.31 36.45
C ARG A 461 20.21 36.56 35.28
N HIS A 462 19.82 37.44 34.36
CA HIS A 462 20.71 38.41 33.72
C HIS A 462 19.88 39.30 32.79
N GLU A 463 19.35 40.38 33.34
CA GLU A 463 19.00 41.61 32.61
C GLU A 463 18.70 42.71 33.65
N ARG A 464 18.99 43.97 33.29
CA ARG A 464 18.78 45.19 34.10
C ARG A 464 19.70 45.36 35.31
N GLN A 465 20.95 45.75 35.02
CA GLN A 465 21.55 46.88 35.75
C GLN A 465 21.21 48.17 34.99
N THR A 466 20.32 48.98 35.54
CA THR A 466 20.23 50.45 35.31
C THR A 466 19.21 51.03 36.29
N GLU A 467 19.52 52.23 36.78
CA GLU A 467 18.68 53.15 37.57
C GLU A 467 18.35 52.78 39.02
N GLU A 468 19.00 53.53 39.92
CA GLU A 468 18.64 53.68 41.32
C GLU A 468 17.48 54.67 41.52
N SER A 469 16.90 54.61 42.73
CA SER A 469 16.04 55.64 43.35
C SER A 469 14.58 55.74 42.87
N ARG A 470 13.66 55.19 43.68
CA ARG A 470 12.88 55.98 44.67
C ARG A 470 11.85 55.12 45.43
N LEU A 471 11.95 55.21 46.76
CA LEU A 471 10.88 55.25 47.76
C LEU A 471 9.76 54.16 47.80
N ASN A 472 9.80 53.44 48.93
CA ASN A 472 8.73 52.73 49.66
C ASN A 472 7.50 53.63 49.97
N PRO A 473 6.40 53.15 50.64
CA PRO A 473 5.97 51.75 50.91
C PRO A 473 4.43 51.50 50.73
N GLY A 474 3.95 50.26 50.98
CA GLY A 474 2.63 50.10 51.63
C GLY A 474 1.82 48.80 51.41
N HIS A 475 1.60 48.04 52.51
CA HIS A 475 0.46 47.14 52.82
C HIS A 475 0.17 45.94 51.86
N GLY A 476 -0.24 44.74 52.32
CA GLY A 476 -0.44 44.20 53.68
C GLY A 476 -0.86 42.71 53.65
N ALA A 477 -0.91 42.09 54.85
CA ALA A 477 -1.41 40.76 55.28
C ALA A 477 -2.16 39.81 54.29
N HIS A 478 -2.08 38.47 54.37
CA HIS A 478 -2.36 37.61 55.54
C HIS A 478 -1.70 36.20 55.50
N ARG A 479 -1.75 35.46 56.63
CA ARG A 479 -1.22 34.10 56.83
C ARG A 479 -2.29 33.00 56.70
N ALA A 480 -1.93 31.87 56.05
CA ALA A 480 -2.03 30.43 56.45
C ALA A 480 -3.32 29.85 57.13
N PRO A 481 -3.58 28.50 57.16
CA PRO A 481 -2.63 27.38 56.99
C PRO A 481 -3.09 26.09 56.23
N ARG A 482 -2.15 25.13 56.22
CA ARG A 482 -2.06 23.76 55.66
C ARG A 482 -3.17 22.74 56.04
N ILE A 483 -3.35 21.71 55.21
CA ILE A 483 -3.62 20.29 55.60
C ILE A 483 -2.79 19.32 54.70
N ASN A 484 -2.55 18.09 55.19
CA ASN A 484 -1.57 17.08 54.72
C ASN A 484 -2.04 16.10 53.61
N ALA A 485 -1.10 15.25 53.18
CA ALA A 485 -1.27 14.13 52.24
C ALA A 485 -1.04 12.75 52.91
N ASP A 486 -1.53 11.69 52.26
CA ASP A 486 -1.13 10.26 52.35
C ASP A 486 -1.40 9.65 50.96
N ALA A 487 -0.61 8.81 50.26
CA ALA A 487 0.43 7.81 50.54
C ALA A 487 -0.09 6.35 50.57
N PHE A 488 0.20 5.55 49.53
CA PHE A 488 0.34 4.07 49.60
C PHE A 488 1.17 3.52 48.42
N SER A 489 1.88 2.41 48.66
CA SER A 489 2.95 1.86 47.82
C SER A 489 2.68 0.43 47.33
N LEU A 490 3.34 0.00 46.24
CA LEU A 490 3.33 -1.38 45.73
C LEU A 490 4.74 -1.98 45.66
N THR A 491 4.85 -3.30 45.91
CA THR A 491 6.08 -4.11 45.77
C THR A 491 5.74 -5.49 45.18
N PRO A 492 6.56 -6.05 44.26
CA PRO A 492 6.35 -7.38 43.68
C PRO A 492 7.15 -8.50 44.39
N GLY A 493 6.78 -9.77 44.16
CA GLY A 493 7.49 -10.94 44.64
C GLY A 493 7.54 -12.09 43.62
N PHE A 494 8.63 -12.87 43.65
CA PHE A 494 8.91 -14.07 42.84
C PHE A 494 8.79 -15.36 43.67
N PHE A 495 8.51 -16.52 43.05
CA PHE A 495 9.18 -17.84 43.29
C PHE A 495 8.68 -18.93 42.30
N SER A 496 9.19 -20.17 42.37
CA SER A 496 9.41 -21.12 41.23
C SER A 496 8.84 -22.56 41.37
N SER A 497 8.44 -23.20 40.23
CA SER A 497 8.43 -24.64 39.76
C SER A 497 8.23 -25.86 40.72
N PRO A 498 8.05 -27.16 40.30
CA PRO A 498 7.91 -27.80 38.96
C PRO A 498 6.81 -28.94 38.77
N ASP A 499 6.64 -29.43 37.51
CA ASP A 499 6.41 -30.80 36.95
C ASP A 499 5.17 -31.78 37.12
N HIS A 500 4.70 -32.27 35.95
CA HIS A 500 4.27 -33.63 35.47
C HIS A 500 2.98 -34.46 35.91
N SER A 501 1.89 -34.34 35.09
CA SER A 501 1.18 -35.39 34.26
C SER A 501 0.26 -36.58 34.74
N TRP A 502 -0.78 -36.87 33.89
CA TRP A 502 -1.64 -38.09 33.65
C TRP A 502 -2.99 -38.40 34.41
N ILE A 503 -4.13 -38.00 33.79
CA ILE A 503 -5.37 -38.75 33.36
C ILE A 503 -5.76 -40.06 34.14
N PRO A 504 -7.03 -40.27 34.66
CA PRO A 504 -8.19 -40.75 33.85
C PRO A 504 -9.68 -40.54 34.35
N SER A 505 -10.64 -41.05 33.52
CA SER A 505 -12.03 -41.59 33.72
C SER A 505 -13.24 -40.80 34.29
N SER A 506 -14.47 -41.21 33.88
CA SER A 506 -15.72 -40.41 33.85
C SER A 506 -17.01 -41.22 34.14
N PHE A 507 -18.05 -40.60 34.73
CA PHE A 507 -19.49 -40.96 34.59
C PHE A 507 -20.41 -39.86 35.18
N LEU A 508 -21.49 -39.45 34.48
CA LEU A 508 -22.89 -39.35 34.99
C LEU A 508 -23.92 -38.91 33.91
N LEU A 509 -25.21 -39.12 34.20
CA LEU A 509 -26.38 -38.97 33.33
C LEU A 509 -27.37 -37.85 33.77
N LEU A 510 -28.24 -37.42 32.82
CA LEU A 510 -29.59 -36.83 32.99
C LEU A 510 -29.71 -35.43 33.66
N HIS A 511 -30.83 -34.68 33.60
CA HIS A 511 -32.19 -34.86 33.04
C HIS A 511 -32.70 -33.49 32.49
N LEU A 512 -33.70 -33.46 31.59
CA LEU A 512 -34.31 -32.23 31.05
C LEU A 512 -35.70 -31.91 31.65
N SER A 513 -36.09 -30.62 31.64
CA SER A 513 -37.43 -30.13 31.99
C SER A 513 -37.79 -28.89 31.15
N TRP A 514 -39.08 -28.66 30.88
CA TRP A 514 -39.54 -27.83 29.76
C TRP A 514 -40.20 -26.51 30.23
N PHE A 515 -39.70 -25.38 29.73
CA PHE A 515 -40.36 -24.07 29.74
C PHE A 515 -40.02 -23.36 28.41
N GLY A 516 -41.01 -22.75 27.76
CA GLY A 516 -40.80 -21.85 26.62
C GLY A 516 -41.19 -20.41 26.98
N PRO A 517 -41.41 -19.53 25.99
CA PRO A 517 -40.90 -19.53 24.62
C PRO A 517 -39.79 -18.48 24.44
N GLN A 518 -38.90 -18.71 23.47
CA GLN A 518 -37.69 -17.91 23.17
C GLN A 518 -36.57 -18.04 24.21
N ASN A 519 -35.33 -18.22 23.72
CA ASN A 519 -34.11 -18.54 24.46
C ASN A 519 -34.06 -19.96 25.09
N LEU A 520 -33.78 -20.96 24.27
CA LEU A 520 -33.33 -22.28 24.75
C LEU A 520 -31.89 -22.15 25.29
N CYS A 521 -31.69 -22.31 26.60
CA CYS A 521 -30.35 -22.26 27.22
C CYS A 521 -29.89 -23.67 27.63
N MET A 522 -29.28 -24.41 26.70
CA MET A 522 -28.74 -25.75 27.01
C MET A 522 -27.41 -25.67 27.75
N HIS A 523 -27.35 -26.30 28.92
CA HIS A 523 -26.10 -26.57 29.64
C HIS A 523 -25.70 -28.03 29.41
N GLY A 524 -24.60 -28.26 28.71
CA GLY A 524 -24.02 -29.59 28.49
C GLY A 524 -22.53 -29.59 28.77
N ARG A 525 -22.02 -30.62 29.45
CA ARG A 525 -20.58 -30.86 29.62
C ARG A 525 -20.16 -32.03 28.75
N CYS A 526 -19.12 -31.84 27.94
CA CYS A 526 -18.44 -32.94 27.26
C CYS A 526 -17.63 -33.76 28.27
N GLY A 527 -17.83 -35.09 28.28
CA GLY A 527 -17.18 -36.03 29.20
C GLY A 527 -15.67 -36.26 28.99
N ALA A 528 -15.04 -35.54 28.05
CA ALA A 528 -13.64 -35.73 27.64
C ALA A 528 -12.74 -34.48 27.73
N CYS A 529 -13.25 -33.25 27.94
CA CYS A 529 -12.42 -32.03 27.82
C CYS A 529 -12.58 -30.91 28.87
N ARG A 530 -13.48 -31.03 29.87
CA ARG A 530 -13.65 -30.08 31.00
C ARG A 530 -13.64 -28.56 30.64
N ARG A 531 -14.20 -28.14 29.50
CA ARG A 531 -14.45 -26.70 29.20
C ARG A 531 -15.94 -26.43 28.98
N THR A 532 -16.38 -25.26 29.43
CA THR A 532 -17.72 -24.70 29.18
C THR A 532 -17.65 -23.80 27.95
N PHE A 533 -18.61 -23.89 27.03
CA PHE A 533 -18.71 -23.00 25.87
C PHE A 533 -20.07 -22.32 25.83
N LEU A 534 -20.08 -21.05 25.41
CA LEU A 534 -21.26 -20.23 25.18
C LEU A 534 -21.46 -20.10 23.67
N LEU A 535 -22.55 -20.67 23.14
CA LEU A 535 -22.97 -20.45 21.76
C LEU A 535 -24.05 -19.36 21.72
N ARG A 536 -23.66 -18.18 21.23
CA ARG A 536 -24.58 -17.28 20.51
C ARG A 536 -24.32 -17.50 19.03
N CYS A 537 -25.32 -17.93 18.26
CA CYS A 537 -25.25 -17.85 16.81
C CYS A 537 -26.60 -17.51 16.20
N SER A 538 -26.69 -16.30 15.66
CA SER A 538 -27.57 -15.96 14.54
C SER A 538 -26.83 -16.27 13.25
N SER A 539 -27.50 -16.86 12.27
CA SER A 539 -26.98 -17.45 11.01
C SER A 539 -26.39 -18.87 11.14
N LEU A 540 -26.70 -19.72 10.15
CA LEU A 540 -26.34 -21.15 10.12
C LEU A 540 -25.09 -21.37 9.27
N GLU A 541 -24.07 -21.96 9.87
CA GLU A 541 -23.13 -22.85 9.18
C GLU A 541 -23.21 -24.25 9.83
N ILE A 542 -23.17 -25.30 9.02
CA ILE A 542 -23.16 -26.69 9.50
C ILE A 542 -21.86 -27.34 9.02
N CYS A 543 -20.90 -27.50 9.93
CA CYS A 543 -19.75 -28.38 9.71
C CYS A 543 -20.12 -29.82 10.10
N ALA A 544 -19.98 -30.75 9.16
CA ALA A 544 -19.98 -32.18 9.45
C ALA A 544 -18.54 -32.70 9.37
N CYS A 545 -17.98 -33.13 10.51
CA CYS A 545 -16.73 -33.89 10.54
C CYS A 545 -17.06 -35.38 10.58
N ALA A 546 -16.68 -36.12 9.53
CA ALA A 546 -16.61 -37.57 9.61
C ALA A 546 -15.29 -37.96 10.28
N VAL A 547 -15.35 -38.82 11.29
CA VAL A 547 -14.15 -39.41 11.92
C VAL A 547 -13.98 -40.80 11.33
N GLY A 548 -12.88 -41.02 10.62
CA GLY A 548 -12.46 -42.32 10.10
C GLY A 548 -11.00 -42.56 10.46
N ASP A 549 -10.74 -43.65 11.18
CA ASP A 549 -9.38 -44.11 11.48
C ASP A 549 -8.76 -44.84 10.27
N ALA A 550 -7.41 -44.88 10.27
CA ALA A 550 -6.50 -45.66 9.42
C ALA A 550 -5.85 -44.95 8.20
N THR A 551 -4.63 -44.47 8.44
CA THR A 551 -3.43 -44.58 7.57
C THR A 551 -3.61 -44.81 6.06
N LEU A 552 -3.31 -43.80 5.24
CA LEU A 552 -2.52 -43.90 4.00
C LEU A 552 -2.14 -42.50 3.45
N HIS A 553 -1.24 -42.47 2.47
CA HIS A 553 -0.51 -41.28 1.98
C HIS A 553 -1.31 -40.35 1.04
N ASP A 554 -0.91 -39.08 1.06
CA ASP A 554 -0.98 -38.05 0.01
C ASP A 554 -2.32 -37.57 -0.62
N SER A 555 -2.44 -36.22 -0.64
CA SER A 555 -3.19 -35.39 -1.61
C SER A 555 -4.72 -35.56 -1.76
N LEU A 556 -5.49 -34.70 -1.10
CA LEU A 556 -6.84 -34.30 -1.55
C LEU A 556 -7.08 -32.79 -1.43
N CYS A 557 -7.61 -32.20 -2.50
CA CYS A 557 -7.90 -30.77 -2.64
C CYS A 557 -9.37 -30.46 -2.26
N PRO A 558 -9.66 -29.40 -1.47
CA PRO A 558 -11.04 -29.06 -1.12
C PRO A 558 -11.76 -28.31 -2.26
N ILE A 559 -12.61 -29.03 -3.00
CA ILE A 559 -13.58 -28.40 -3.93
C ILE A 559 -14.65 -27.67 -3.11
N THR A 560 -14.55 -26.34 -3.04
CA THR A 560 -15.60 -25.49 -2.47
C THR A 560 -16.57 -25.04 -3.56
N LYS A 561 -17.84 -25.44 -3.46
CA LYS A 561 -18.95 -24.89 -4.25
C LYS A 561 -19.92 -24.13 -3.36
N THR A 562 -19.92 -22.81 -3.47
CA THR A 562 -20.88 -21.94 -2.79
C THR A 562 -22.21 -21.95 -3.53
N LEU A 563 -23.32 -22.23 -2.83
CA LEU A 563 -24.69 -22.14 -3.37
C LEU A 563 -25.48 -21.08 -2.61
N LYS A 564 -26.14 -20.19 -3.34
CA LYS A 564 -27.10 -19.21 -2.78
C LYS A 564 -28.48 -19.85 -2.72
N CYS A 565 -29.13 -19.78 -1.55
CA CYS A 565 -30.55 -20.09 -1.39
C CYS A 565 -31.33 -18.81 -1.04
N THR A 566 -32.54 -18.68 -1.56
CA THR A 566 -33.47 -17.59 -1.24
C THR A 566 -34.18 -17.84 0.09
N PRO A 567 -34.57 -16.78 0.84
CA PRO A 567 -35.33 -16.93 2.07
C PRO A 567 -36.70 -17.58 1.80
N GLY A 568 -37.00 -18.68 2.50
CA GLY A 568 -38.31 -19.35 2.47
C GLY A 568 -38.27 -20.84 2.12
N THR A 569 -37.26 -21.31 1.37
CA THR A 569 -37.16 -22.73 0.97
C THR A 569 -36.67 -23.61 2.13
N ARG A 570 -37.38 -24.71 2.41
CA ARG A 570 -36.88 -25.80 3.27
C ARG A 570 -36.12 -26.82 2.41
N MET A 571 -34.87 -27.10 2.77
CA MET A 571 -34.11 -28.22 2.18
C MET A 571 -34.09 -29.41 3.12
N PHE A 572 -34.32 -30.60 2.56
CA PHE A 572 -34.05 -31.87 3.22
C PHE A 572 -32.84 -32.53 2.53
N MET A 573 -31.85 -32.89 3.33
CA MET A 573 -30.72 -33.71 2.90
C MET A 573 -30.85 -35.06 3.59
N GLU A 574 -30.86 -36.12 2.79
CA GLU A 574 -30.96 -37.50 3.26
C GLU A 574 -29.64 -38.19 2.98
N LEU A 575 -28.93 -38.59 4.04
CA LEU A 575 -27.68 -39.35 3.93
C LEU A 575 -28.05 -40.83 3.90
N VAL A 576 -27.93 -41.45 2.73
CA VAL A 576 -28.06 -42.91 2.60
C VAL A 576 -26.68 -43.50 2.81
N VAL A 577 -26.55 -44.42 3.76
CA VAL A 577 -25.34 -45.21 3.99
C VAL A 577 -25.60 -46.61 3.45
N ASP A 578 -24.83 -46.99 2.44
CA ASP A 578 -24.93 -48.29 1.80
C ASP A 578 -24.24 -49.38 2.65
N PRO A 579 -24.60 -50.67 2.50
CA PRO A 579 -24.08 -51.74 3.37
C PRO A 579 -22.58 -51.99 3.29
N ASP A 580 -21.89 -51.42 2.30
CA ASP A 580 -20.43 -51.46 2.15
C ASP A 580 -19.70 -50.31 2.90
N GLY A 581 -20.45 -49.42 3.56
CA GLY A 581 -19.92 -48.29 4.33
C GLY A 581 -19.72 -47.02 3.49
N SER A 582 -20.03 -47.03 2.19
CA SER A 582 -20.11 -45.80 1.40
C SER A 582 -21.35 -44.99 1.76
N SER A 583 -21.30 -43.66 1.57
CA SER A 583 -22.44 -42.79 1.88
C SER A 583 -22.73 -41.82 0.74
N THR A 584 -24.00 -41.78 0.32
CA THR A 584 -24.50 -40.93 -0.76
C THR A 584 -25.44 -39.87 -0.21
N LEU A 585 -25.14 -38.60 -0.48
CA LEU A 585 -25.93 -37.46 -0.02
C LEU A 585 -27.01 -37.13 -1.06
N LEU A 586 -28.27 -37.49 -0.78
CA LEU A 586 -29.40 -37.20 -1.65
C LEU A 586 -30.08 -35.89 -1.27
N ARG A 587 -30.36 -35.06 -2.29
CA ARG A 587 -30.95 -33.73 -2.13
C ARG A 587 -32.43 -33.73 -2.52
N ARG A 588 -33.31 -33.30 -1.61
CA ARG A 588 -34.70 -32.95 -1.92
C ARG A 588 -34.96 -31.48 -1.56
N CYS A 589 -35.30 -30.70 -2.58
CA CYS A 589 -35.92 -29.38 -2.40
C CYS A 589 -37.43 -29.53 -2.57
N ILE A 590 -38.20 -28.97 -1.65
CA ILE A 590 -39.66 -28.87 -1.73
C ILE A 590 -40.00 -27.40 -1.50
N ASP A 591 -40.61 -26.74 -2.49
CA ASP A 591 -41.12 -25.38 -2.35
C ASP A 591 -42.59 -25.43 -1.90
N GLU A 592 -42.87 -24.95 -0.68
CA GLU A 592 -44.24 -24.82 -0.17
C GLU A 592 -44.91 -23.55 -0.74
N ALA A 593 -45.47 -23.67 -1.95
CA ALA A 593 -46.50 -22.76 -2.44
C ALA A 593 -47.90 -23.31 -2.07
N ARG A 594 -48.85 -22.41 -1.78
CA ARG A 594 -50.18 -22.77 -1.24
C ARG A 594 -51.08 -23.47 -2.28
N SER A 595 -51.64 -24.60 -1.86
CA SER A 595 -52.98 -25.16 -2.15
C SER A 595 -53.53 -25.17 -3.59
N GLU A 596 -54.03 -26.35 -3.96
CA GLU A 596 -54.97 -26.71 -5.05
C GLU A 596 -54.32 -27.24 -6.37
N ASP A 597 -54.82 -28.42 -6.77
CA ASP A 597 -54.64 -29.19 -8.02
C ASP A 597 -53.24 -29.64 -8.51
N VAL A 598 -52.77 -30.80 -7.99
CA VAL A 598 -51.95 -31.77 -8.75
C VAL A 598 -52.40 -33.21 -8.43
N PRO A 599 -52.77 -34.06 -9.41
CA PRO A 599 -53.25 -35.44 -9.14
C PRO A 599 -52.14 -36.44 -8.77
N ASP A 600 -52.50 -37.48 -7.99
CA ASP A 600 -51.61 -38.50 -7.38
C ASP A 600 -50.70 -39.33 -8.33
N ASN A 601 -50.84 -39.19 -9.65
CA ASN A 601 -50.16 -40.06 -10.62
C ASN A 601 -48.77 -39.57 -11.10
N PHE A 602 -48.22 -38.50 -10.52
CA PHE A 602 -46.93 -37.94 -10.96
C PHE A 602 -45.68 -38.69 -10.45
N TRP A 603 -45.81 -39.52 -9.40
CA TRP A 603 -44.66 -40.03 -8.64
C TRP A 603 -43.98 -41.31 -9.16
N ASN A 604 -44.41 -41.88 -10.30
CA ASN A 604 -43.99 -43.23 -10.72
C ASN A 604 -43.15 -43.32 -12.02
N ARG A 605 -42.46 -42.25 -12.46
CA ARG A 605 -41.60 -42.29 -13.67
C ARG A 605 -40.30 -41.45 -13.61
N THR A 606 -39.42 -41.65 -12.63
CA THR A 606 -37.98 -41.29 -12.80
C THR A 606 -37.00 -42.11 -11.94
N ILE A 607 -37.13 -43.45 -11.98
CA ILE A 607 -36.02 -44.34 -11.59
C ILE A 607 -35.51 -45.01 -12.85
N ASN A 608 -34.45 -44.46 -13.44
CA ASN A 608 -33.45 -45.10 -14.32
C ASN A 608 -32.62 -44.05 -15.08
N ARG A 609 -31.50 -43.62 -14.48
CA ARG A 609 -30.21 -43.37 -15.16
C ARG A 609 -29.16 -42.94 -14.13
N THR A 610 -28.38 -43.93 -13.69
CA THR A 610 -27.06 -43.73 -13.09
C THR A 610 -26.03 -43.55 -14.20
N ASP A 611 -25.17 -42.54 -14.08
CA ASP A 611 -23.88 -42.51 -14.80
C ASP A 611 -22.75 -42.35 -13.77
N LYS A 612 -21.89 -43.36 -13.69
CA LYS A 612 -20.59 -43.33 -12.99
C LYS A 612 -19.54 -42.79 -13.95
N LEU A 613 -18.52 -42.09 -13.45
CA LEU A 613 -17.30 -41.83 -14.19
C LEU A 613 -16.07 -41.94 -13.27
N GLU A 614 -15.17 -42.85 -13.63
CA GLU A 614 -13.92 -43.15 -12.93
C GLU A 614 -12.80 -42.19 -13.35
N ILE A 615 -11.74 -42.10 -12.54
CA ILE A 615 -10.54 -41.31 -12.84
C ILE A 615 -9.37 -42.27 -13.08
N SER A 616 -8.75 -42.18 -14.25
CA SER A 616 -7.41 -42.70 -14.53
C SER A 616 -6.60 -41.62 -15.26
N GLY A 617 -5.29 -41.59 -15.04
CA GLY A 617 -4.44 -40.47 -15.44
C GLY A 617 -3.39 -40.80 -16.50
N ALA A 618 -2.37 -39.93 -16.55
CA ALA A 618 -1.11 -40.01 -17.28
C ALA A 618 -1.01 -39.32 -18.68
N GLU A 619 -0.07 -38.36 -18.72
CA GLU A 619 0.82 -37.98 -19.83
C GLU A 619 0.40 -37.10 -21.04
N ARG A 620 1.06 -35.93 -21.07
CA ARG A 620 1.80 -35.25 -22.18
C ARG A 620 1.08 -34.73 -23.44
N HIS A 621 1.34 -33.44 -23.68
CA HIS A 621 1.59 -32.75 -24.97
C HIS A 621 0.78 -33.14 -26.22
N GLY A 622 -0.03 -32.21 -26.71
CA GLY A 622 -0.56 -32.24 -28.07
C GLY A 622 -1.37 -30.99 -28.42
N GLU A 623 -1.03 -30.37 -29.55
CA GLU A 623 -1.60 -29.17 -30.15
C GLU A 623 -3.13 -29.21 -30.39
N LEU A 624 -3.78 -28.04 -30.36
CA LEU A 624 -4.58 -27.46 -31.47
C LEU A 624 -5.67 -26.48 -30.99
N LEU A 625 -5.48 -25.20 -31.33
CA LEU A 625 -6.54 -24.20 -31.41
C LEU A 625 -7.11 -24.22 -32.84
N GLN A 626 -8.34 -24.70 -33.04
CA GLN A 626 -9.22 -24.29 -34.15
C GLN A 626 -10.62 -24.90 -34.00
N ASP A 627 -11.63 -24.06 -33.75
CA ASP A 627 -12.72 -23.77 -34.70
C ASP A 627 -13.93 -23.13 -33.99
N CYS A 628 -14.25 -21.89 -34.39
CA CYS A 628 -15.61 -21.37 -34.35
C CYS A 628 -16.08 -21.15 -35.78
N GLY A 629 -17.22 -21.75 -36.12
CA GLY A 629 -17.71 -21.86 -37.48
C GLY A 629 -18.02 -20.52 -38.16
N ARG A 630 -17.80 -20.51 -39.48
CA ARG A 630 -18.21 -19.44 -40.41
C ARG A 630 -19.72 -19.42 -40.64
N VAL A 631 -20.19 -18.29 -41.22
CA VAL A 631 -21.18 -18.09 -42.31
C VAL A 631 -21.73 -16.67 -42.12
N GLU A 632 -21.83 -15.73 -43.07
CA GLU A 632 -21.42 -15.51 -44.47
C GLU A 632 -21.30 -13.95 -44.61
N GLU A 633 -20.88 -13.26 -45.69
CA GLU A 633 -20.85 -13.55 -47.13
C GLU A 633 -19.78 -12.68 -47.85
N ARG A 634 -19.71 -12.75 -49.18
CA ARG A 634 -18.57 -12.29 -50.02
C ARG A 634 -18.70 -10.83 -50.50
N ARG A 635 -17.57 -10.11 -50.61
CA ARG A 635 -17.17 -9.54 -51.92
C ARG A 635 -15.69 -9.20 -52.07
N VAL A 636 -15.17 -9.53 -53.25
CA VAL A 636 -13.79 -9.33 -53.72
C VAL A 636 -13.60 -7.92 -54.25
N ARG A 637 -12.45 -7.28 -53.92
CA ARG A 637 -11.65 -6.51 -54.89
C ARG A 637 -10.21 -6.31 -54.41
N ARG A 638 -9.25 -6.70 -55.25
CA ARG A 638 -7.84 -6.27 -55.19
C ARG A 638 -7.78 -4.75 -55.49
N ILE A 639 -6.71 -4.10 -55.03
CA ILE A 639 -5.70 -3.45 -55.90
C ILE A 639 -4.44 -3.17 -55.05
N SER A 640 -3.28 -3.36 -55.69
CA SER A 640 -1.88 -3.15 -55.28
C SER A 640 -1.59 -2.46 -53.94
#